data_AF-A0A2E9P467-F1
#
_entry.id   AF-A0A2E9P467-F1
#
_cell.length_a   1.000
_cell.length_b   1.000
_cell.length_c   1.000
_cell.angle_alpha   90.00
_cell.angle_beta   90.00
_cell.angle_gamma   90.00
#
_symmetry.space_group_name_H-M   'P 1'
#
loop_
_entity.id
_entity.type
_entity.pdbx_description
1 polymer ?
#
loop_
_entity_poly.entity_id
_entity_poly.type
_entity_poly.pdbx_seq_one_letter_code
_entity_poly.pdbx_strand_id
1 'polypeptide(L)'
;IEFHDHLLYKYALHEQSTSISKSKVQTENTFLTMKNALERMGLMEWNVVKDHSYSGPRAVKFTRSVMEIDQFEDQIFVSVVIITRNRSKLLSDAIRSVLNQSYENFELLIVDDGSEDETEEVVKQFADLRIRYLKKEASGIPKSRNIGVQMAKGEYIVIMDDDDLMMPNRIQEQLDCLSDGSSGSFGGWIDQDANLNHEYFSGGEHGYSQILFGGKIMLHPASMIKRSVLLEFPYDENYSYGTDYIMNLEIARAGHKLDHTGSYILLRRFHGGNVTLTNAGEQKNTARVRWQEFVDGLDKETERRMRDEWRNTKFFSNIFKPNKEILRRSFPWISMFKRDKIEVGTSVKSEYAIANYWSQIGQRLIFDASGRDIFFEMPIGWDLNNTHADILRIAHHFLCSPWDRTILNNWEPTRQKGWRCGLAFSAGVDSTACMELMPPETVLMYHQRDGFESKLSHANAIRFIEKLRENGKQVVIVKSNHEQIRLDHGKSVGFSTDFAGAVHVILLADYFELGSIAMGMPLENAYLFHGHKGRDFNLSSYWKTHSSILEKAGLDLVFPTSGASEIINQRIVDNSDYADYAESCLRSKEAGKVCGKCWKCFRKNSMKGKEVQIQGEIEIFLEKKPLKQAISTLYAIQRLPQEQQNFIRTKFPDVGKLMDGDYTMIERYNPAFLDLIPDAYRTYVAKKLNNIAEPMSDSEVETLLSIDLFAD
;
A
#
# COMPACT_ATOMS: atom_id res chain seq x y z
N ILE A 1 37.20 3.18 25.64
CA ILE A 1 35.99 3.12 26.47
C ILE A 1 35.39 1.74 26.18
N GLU A 2 35.48 0.79 27.10
CA GLU A 2 34.81 -0.51 26.92
C GLU A 2 33.30 -0.26 26.99
N PHE A 3 32.58 -0.62 25.93
CA PHE A 3 31.13 -0.59 25.92
C PHE A 3 30.63 -1.92 26.49
N HIS A 4 29.98 -1.87 27.65
CA HIS A 4 29.35 -3.05 28.23
C HIS A 4 28.03 -3.36 27.51
N ASP A 5 27.78 -4.63 27.16
CA ASP A 5 26.55 -5.12 26.48
C ASP A 5 25.27 -5.07 27.33
N HIS A 6 25.33 -4.35 28.46
CA HIS A 6 24.23 -4.22 29.40
C HIS A 6 24.20 -2.85 30.04
N LEU A 7 23.01 -2.26 30.10
CA LEU A 7 22.75 -1.08 30.92
C LEU A 7 22.13 -1.53 32.25
N LEU A 8 22.55 -0.93 33.36
CA LEU A 8 22.05 -1.28 34.70
C LEU A 8 21.38 -0.06 35.31
N TYR A 9 20.05 -0.09 35.43
CA TYR A 9 19.30 0.98 36.09
C TYR A 9 18.95 0.57 37.52
N LYS A 10 19.52 1.28 38.49
CA LYS A 10 19.31 1.08 39.93
C LYS A 10 18.91 2.41 40.55
N TYR A 11 17.75 2.44 41.21
CA TYR A 11 17.29 3.62 41.94
C TYR A 11 17.73 3.53 43.42
N ALA A 12 18.25 4.64 43.96
CA ALA A 12 18.61 4.74 45.38
C ALA A 12 17.40 5.16 46.21
N LEU A 13 17.13 4.45 47.32
CA LEU A 13 16.10 4.82 48.29
C LEU A 13 16.75 5.13 49.64
N HIS A 14 16.39 6.26 50.23
CA HIS A 14 16.74 6.61 51.61
C HIS A 14 15.82 5.89 52.61
N GLU A 15 16.26 5.65 53.84
CA GLU A 15 15.57 4.83 54.86
C GLU A 15 14.17 5.32 55.24
N GLN A 16 13.83 6.57 54.92
CA GLN A 16 12.53 7.18 55.18
C GLN A 16 11.59 7.15 53.96
N SER A 17 11.97 6.48 52.86
CA SER A 17 11.16 6.47 51.64
C SER A 17 9.87 5.68 51.83
N THR A 18 8.74 6.30 51.49
CA THR A 18 7.41 5.68 51.41
C THR A 18 7.34 4.53 50.38
N SER A 19 8.38 4.38 49.55
CA SER A 19 8.50 3.34 48.54
C SER A 19 9.02 1.98 49.09
N ILE A 20 9.47 1.92 50.35
CA ILE A 20 10.01 0.69 50.97
C ILE A 20 8.97 -0.44 51.00
N SER A 21 7.68 -0.13 51.18
CA SER A 21 6.58 -1.10 51.22
C SER A 21 5.99 -1.46 49.85
N LYS A 22 6.43 -0.84 48.75
CA LYS A 22 5.86 -1.00 47.40
C LYS A 22 6.88 -1.36 46.31
N SER A 23 8.07 -1.84 46.70
CA SER A 23 9.21 -2.02 45.77
C SER A 23 8.92 -2.92 44.56
N LYS A 24 8.03 -3.91 44.70
CA LYS A 24 7.66 -4.84 43.62
C LYS A 24 6.86 -4.15 42.51
N VAL A 25 5.85 -3.36 42.88
CA VAL A 25 4.99 -2.61 41.94
C VAL A 25 5.78 -1.54 41.20
N GLN A 26 6.71 -0.88 41.89
CA GLN A 26 7.57 0.12 41.25
C GLN A 26 8.50 -0.50 40.20
N THR A 27 9.10 -1.65 40.52
CA THR A 27 9.94 -2.40 39.56
C THR A 27 9.13 -2.83 38.33
N GLU A 28 7.86 -3.21 38.52
CA GLU A 28 6.91 -3.52 37.45
C GLU A 28 6.65 -2.32 36.52
N ASN A 29 6.36 -1.15 37.11
CA ASN A 29 6.05 0.07 36.35
C ASN A 29 7.27 0.64 35.64
N THR A 30 8.45 0.58 36.26
CA THR A 30 9.72 0.99 35.64
C THR A 30 10.07 0.06 34.49
N PHE A 31 9.91 -1.26 34.66
CA PHE A 31 10.08 -2.24 33.60
C PHE A 31 9.18 -1.92 32.39
N LEU A 32 7.88 -1.71 32.62
CA LEU A 32 6.93 -1.44 31.54
C LEU A 32 7.18 -0.09 30.87
N THR A 33 7.52 0.94 31.66
CA THR A 33 7.77 2.29 31.15
C THR A 33 9.01 2.32 30.26
N MET A 34 10.09 1.63 30.66
CA MET A 34 11.33 1.58 29.88
C MET A 34 11.21 0.64 28.68
N LYS A 35 10.50 -0.49 28.79
CA LYS A 35 10.16 -1.33 27.64
C LYS A 35 9.40 -0.53 26.57
N ASN A 36 8.35 0.17 26.97
CA ASN A 36 7.56 1.00 26.05
C ASN A 36 8.37 2.18 25.48
N ALA A 37 9.37 2.70 26.22
CA ALA A 37 10.25 3.76 25.72
C ALA A 37 11.20 3.24 24.64
N LEU A 38 11.79 2.06 24.83
CA LEU A 38 12.64 1.41 23.82
C LEU A 38 11.83 1.08 22.55
N GLU A 39 10.60 0.58 22.70
CA GLU A 39 9.68 0.34 21.57
C GLU A 39 9.36 1.64 20.80
N ARG A 40 9.07 2.75 21.50
CA ARG A 40 8.84 4.06 20.85
C ARG A 40 10.06 4.62 20.15
N MET A 41 11.26 4.29 20.62
CA MET A 41 12.53 4.71 20.03
C MET A 41 13.01 3.79 18.90
N GLY A 42 12.28 2.70 18.61
CA GLY A 42 12.64 1.72 17.59
C GLY A 42 13.82 0.81 17.98
N LEU A 43 14.22 0.80 19.26
CA LEU A 43 15.37 0.05 19.78
C LEU A 43 14.97 -1.37 20.21
N MET A 44 14.38 -2.12 19.28
CA MET A 44 13.79 -3.45 19.52
C MET A 44 14.83 -4.54 19.80
N GLU A 45 16.12 -4.27 19.54
CA GLU A 45 17.25 -5.16 19.83
C GLU A 45 17.59 -5.25 21.33
N TRP A 46 17.06 -4.33 22.13
CA TRP A 46 17.22 -4.32 23.58
C TRP A 46 16.11 -5.11 24.26
N ASN A 47 16.47 -6.22 24.89
CA ASN A 47 15.56 -6.95 25.76
C ASN A 47 15.67 -6.43 27.19
N VAL A 48 14.52 -6.11 27.78
CA VAL A 48 14.41 -5.76 29.19
C VAL A 48 14.04 -7.02 29.95
N VAL A 49 14.89 -7.47 30.87
CA VAL A 49 14.61 -8.63 31.72
C VAL A 49 14.67 -8.25 33.20
N LYS A 50 13.75 -8.79 33.99
CA LYS A 50 13.80 -8.68 35.44
C LYS A 50 14.83 -9.68 35.96
N ASP A 51 16.06 -9.21 36.15
CA ASP A 51 17.14 -10.02 36.69
C ASP A 51 17.43 -9.65 38.15
N HIS A 52 17.13 -10.56 39.06
CA HIS A 52 17.32 -10.38 40.50
C HIS A 52 18.69 -10.87 40.99
N SER A 53 19.49 -11.52 40.12
CA SER A 53 20.73 -12.21 40.50
C SER A 53 21.89 -11.26 40.81
N TYR A 54 21.93 -10.08 40.16
CA TYR A 54 23.09 -9.18 40.25
C TYR A 54 22.96 -8.10 41.35
N SER A 55 21.74 -7.72 41.76
CA SER A 55 21.54 -6.66 42.78
C SER A 55 20.22 -6.72 43.58
N GLY A 56 19.55 -7.87 43.63
CA GLY A 56 18.32 -8.08 44.40
C GLY A 56 17.03 -7.61 43.69
N PRO A 57 15.86 -7.60 44.37
CA PRO A 57 14.54 -7.39 43.77
C PRO A 57 14.26 -5.96 43.28
N ARG A 58 15.30 -5.11 43.17
CA ARG A 58 15.20 -3.65 42.95
C ARG A 58 16.02 -3.17 41.75
N ALA A 59 16.28 -4.06 40.78
CA ALA A 59 17.01 -3.72 39.57
C ALA A 59 16.35 -4.35 38.35
N VAL A 60 16.50 -3.65 37.22
CA VAL A 60 16.12 -4.14 35.90
C VAL A 60 17.40 -4.16 35.06
N LYS A 61 17.70 -5.31 34.47
CA LYS A 61 18.87 -5.50 33.63
C LYS A 61 18.42 -5.36 32.18
N PHE A 62 19.09 -4.47 31.46
CA PHE A 62 18.93 -4.33 30.04
C PHE A 62 19.99 -5.20 29.40
N THR A 63 19.56 -6.21 28.64
CA THR A 63 20.46 -7.08 27.89
C THR A 63 20.16 -6.87 26.43
N ARG A 64 21.17 -6.47 25.65
CA ARG A 64 21.04 -6.52 24.21
C ARG A 64 20.95 -7.98 23.79
N SER A 65 19.93 -8.32 23.02
CA SER A 65 19.78 -9.67 22.49
C SER A 65 20.78 -9.80 21.37
N VAL A 66 21.92 -10.40 21.65
CA VAL A 66 22.74 -10.96 20.59
C VAL A 66 22.01 -12.23 20.18
N MET A 67 21.01 -12.09 19.30
CA MET A 67 20.68 -13.21 18.42
C MET A 67 21.99 -13.56 17.72
N GLU A 68 22.33 -14.84 17.65
CA GLU A 68 23.35 -15.32 16.71
C GLU A 68 22.81 -15.02 15.30
N ILE A 69 23.05 -13.78 14.89
CA ILE A 69 22.90 -13.26 13.56
C ILE A 69 24.28 -13.44 12.95
N ASP A 70 24.53 -14.64 12.43
CA ASP A 70 25.41 -14.70 11.28
C ASP A 70 24.58 -14.17 10.10
N GLN A 71 24.94 -12.97 9.61
CA GLN A 71 24.50 -12.32 8.36
C GLN A 71 23.35 -11.29 8.37
N PHE A 72 23.32 -10.33 9.30
CA PHE A 72 22.91 -8.96 8.95
C PHE A 72 24.16 -8.09 9.02
N GLU A 73 24.88 -8.02 7.90
CA GLU A 73 25.80 -6.92 7.64
C GLU A 73 25.03 -5.60 7.71
N ASP A 74 25.72 -4.54 8.15
CA ASP A 74 25.23 -3.15 8.15
C ASP A 74 24.55 -2.81 6.81
N GLN A 75 23.22 -2.87 6.75
CA GLN A 75 22.52 -2.56 5.50
C GLN A 75 22.70 -1.07 5.17
N ILE A 76 23.41 -0.81 4.08
CA ILE A 76 23.77 0.52 3.58
C ILE A 76 22.51 1.34 3.26
N PHE A 77 22.27 2.44 3.97
CA PHE A 77 21.14 3.31 3.66
C PHE A 77 21.39 4.10 2.37
N VAL A 78 20.43 4.06 1.42
CA VAL A 78 20.57 4.69 0.09
C VAL A 78 19.55 5.83 -0.09
N SER A 79 19.95 6.90 -0.79
CA SER A 79 19.00 7.94 -1.24
C SER A 79 18.86 7.90 -2.75
N VAL A 80 17.65 7.65 -3.25
CA VAL A 80 17.32 7.84 -4.66
C VAL A 80 16.90 9.29 -4.86
N VAL A 81 17.53 10.00 -5.78
CA VAL A 81 17.27 11.44 -6.01
C VAL A 81 16.71 11.67 -7.40
N ILE A 82 15.49 12.19 -7.48
CA ILE A 82 14.80 12.60 -8.71
C ILE A 82 14.67 14.12 -8.74
N ILE A 83 15.07 14.73 -9.85
CA ILE A 83 14.80 16.14 -10.13
C ILE A 83 13.69 16.23 -11.17
N THR A 84 12.67 17.05 -10.91
CA THR A 84 11.53 17.16 -11.82
C THR A 84 11.10 18.60 -12.07
N ARG A 85 10.52 18.85 -13.25
CA ARG A 85 9.84 20.10 -13.57
C ARG A 85 8.80 19.88 -14.68
N ASN A 86 7.52 20.09 -14.38
CA ASN A 86 6.41 19.97 -15.33
C ASN A 86 6.32 18.60 -16.04
N ARG A 87 6.54 17.50 -15.30
CA ARG A 87 6.53 16.13 -15.84
C ARG A 87 5.66 15.17 -15.03
N SER A 88 4.57 15.67 -14.44
CA SER A 88 3.61 14.92 -13.61
C SER A 88 3.30 13.50 -14.13
N LYS A 89 3.04 13.33 -15.44
CA LYS A 89 2.73 12.02 -16.04
C LYS A 89 3.88 11.01 -16.00
N LEU A 90 5.10 11.44 -16.36
CA LEU A 90 6.26 10.55 -16.46
C LEU A 90 6.84 10.25 -15.08
N LEU A 91 6.79 11.25 -14.19
CA LEU A 91 7.23 11.15 -12.81
C LEU A 91 6.49 10.04 -12.04
N SER A 92 5.18 9.88 -12.29
CA SER A 92 4.39 8.81 -11.68
C SER A 92 4.99 7.42 -11.96
N ASP A 93 5.42 7.15 -13.19
CA ASP A 93 6.04 5.87 -13.55
C ASP A 93 7.45 5.72 -12.96
N ALA A 94 8.23 6.80 -12.92
CA ALA A 94 9.55 6.81 -12.32
C ALA A 94 9.46 6.48 -10.82
N ILE A 95 8.55 7.13 -10.08
CA ILE A 95 8.29 6.85 -8.66
C ILE A 95 7.92 5.38 -8.46
N ARG A 96 6.98 4.82 -9.25
CA ARG A 96 6.62 3.39 -9.16
C ARG A 96 7.84 2.48 -9.32
N SER A 97 8.72 2.77 -10.28
CA SER A 97 9.94 1.96 -10.53
C SER A 97 10.93 2.00 -9.35
N VAL A 98 11.00 3.13 -8.64
CA VAL A 98 11.83 3.28 -7.44
C VAL A 98 11.21 2.53 -6.25
N LEU A 99 9.90 2.66 -6.03
CA LEU A 99 9.24 2.01 -4.89
C LEU A 99 9.24 0.48 -4.97
N ASN A 100 9.30 -0.07 -6.19
CA ASN A 100 9.33 -1.50 -6.49
C ASN A 100 10.76 -2.08 -6.59
N GLN A 101 11.76 -1.40 -6.02
CA GLN A 101 13.12 -1.96 -5.92
C GLN A 101 13.16 -3.10 -4.89
N SER A 102 13.95 -4.14 -5.17
CA SER A 102 14.14 -5.29 -4.28
C SER A 102 14.95 -4.97 -3.03
N TYR A 103 15.75 -3.90 -3.05
CA TYR A 103 16.41 -3.36 -1.88
C TYR A 103 15.47 -2.42 -1.14
N GLU A 104 15.18 -2.67 0.15
CA GLU A 104 14.15 -1.92 0.89
C GLU A 104 14.69 -0.72 1.67
N ASN A 105 15.99 -0.70 2.03
CA ASN A 105 16.58 0.29 2.94
C ASN A 105 17.00 1.59 2.22
N PHE A 106 16.04 2.33 1.69
CA PHE A 106 16.28 3.59 0.98
C PHE A 106 15.23 4.68 1.27
N GLU A 107 15.58 5.93 0.96
CA GLU A 107 14.62 7.03 0.78
C GLU A 107 14.55 7.46 -0.68
N LEU A 108 13.40 7.99 -1.11
CA LEU A 108 13.20 8.64 -2.40
C LEU A 108 13.02 10.14 -2.17
N LEU A 109 14.00 10.94 -2.61
CA LEU A 109 13.96 12.39 -2.58
C LEU A 109 13.58 12.94 -3.95
N ILE A 110 12.45 13.65 -4.01
CA ILE A 110 11.95 14.31 -5.21
C ILE A 110 12.11 15.82 -5.02
N VAL A 111 12.96 16.44 -5.84
CA VAL A 111 13.17 17.90 -5.85
C VAL A 111 12.51 18.49 -7.08
N ASP A 112 11.42 19.22 -6.86
CA ASP A 112 10.63 19.89 -7.88
C ASP A 112 11.16 21.33 -8.10
N ASP A 113 11.63 21.59 -9.32
CA ASP A 113 12.20 22.87 -9.77
C ASP A 113 11.13 23.86 -10.25
N GLY A 114 10.10 24.05 -9.42
CA GLY A 114 9.05 25.05 -9.64
C GLY A 114 8.03 24.62 -10.69
N SER A 115 7.52 23.40 -10.59
CA SER A 115 6.43 22.93 -11.46
C SER A 115 5.15 23.72 -11.25
N GLU A 116 4.48 23.98 -12.37
CA GLU A 116 3.19 24.66 -12.49
C GLU A 116 2.05 23.70 -12.88
N ASP A 117 2.37 22.44 -13.19
CA ASP A 117 1.40 21.38 -13.44
C ASP A 117 1.07 20.60 -12.14
N GLU A 118 0.33 19.51 -12.29
CA GLU A 118 -0.17 18.63 -11.21
C GLU A 118 0.94 17.75 -10.57
N THR A 119 2.21 18.15 -10.67
CA THR A 119 3.36 17.35 -10.18
C THR A 119 3.27 17.09 -8.67
N GLU A 120 2.89 18.10 -7.89
CA GLU A 120 2.78 17.98 -6.43
C GLU A 120 1.65 17.01 -6.05
N GLU A 121 0.52 17.09 -6.75
CA GLU A 121 -0.64 16.22 -6.59
C GLU A 121 -0.29 14.77 -6.94
N VAL A 122 0.46 14.55 -8.03
CA VAL A 122 0.96 13.21 -8.39
C VAL A 122 1.84 12.63 -7.29
N VAL A 123 2.78 13.39 -6.75
CA VAL A 123 3.65 12.90 -5.67
C VAL A 123 2.83 12.55 -4.43
N LYS A 124 1.84 13.39 -4.06
CA LYS A 124 0.92 13.15 -2.93
C LYS A 124 0.06 11.90 -3.09
N GLN A 125 -0.11 11.35 -4.29
CA GLN A 125 -0.83 10.09 -4.51
C GLN A 125 -0.04 8.87 -4.03
N PHE A 126 1.29 8.98 -3.89
CA PHE A 126 2.14 7.91 -3.36
C PHE A 126 2.29 8.07 -1.85
N ALA A 127 1.44 7.36 -1.09
CA ALA A 127 1.47 7.36 0.38
C ALA A 127 2.55 6.42 0.93
N ASP A 128 3.79 6.58 0.46
CA ASP A 128 4.95 5.81 0.90
C ASP A 128 5.85 6.68 1.78
N LEU A 129 6.12 6.21 3.01
CA LEU A 129 6.90 6.95 4.01
C LEU A 129 8.36 7.19 3.59
N ARG A 130 8.87 6.45 2.59
CA ARG A 130 10.21 6.63 2.03
C ARG A 130 10.29 7.89 1.16
N ILE A 131 9.17 8.46 0.72
CA ILE A 131 9.14 9.62 -0.17
C ILE A 131 9.30 10.92 0.62
N ARG A 132 10.25 11.74 0.20
CA ARG A 132 10.43 13.12 0.64
C ARG A 132 10.33 14.02 -0.57
N TYR A 133 9.39 14.97 -0.52
CA TYR A 133 9.15 15.90 -1.62
C TYR A 133 9.54 17.32 -1.20
N LEU A 134 10.30 18.02 -2.06
CA LEU A 134 10.62 19.42 -1.92
C LEU A 134 10.26 20.17 -3.20
N LYS A 135 9.27 21.06 -3.12
CA LYS A 135 9.03 22.08 -4.13
C LYS A 135 9.80 23.34 -3.80
N LYS A 136 10.52 23.90 -4.77
CA LYS A 136 11.26 25.16 -4.63
C LYS A 136 11.05 26.07 -5.84
N GLU A 137 11.58 27.28 -5.77
CA GLU A 137 11.64 28.18 -6.92
C GLU A 137 12.53 27.62 -8.04
N ALA A 138 12.11 27.87 -9.28
CA ALA A 138 12.82 27.44 -10.48
C ALA A 138 14.24 28.02 -10.53
N SER A 139 15.24 27.14 -10.58
CA SER A 139 16.65 27.50 -10.53
C SER A 139 17.57 26.55 -11.30
N GLY A 140 17.00 25.61 -12.06
CA GLY A 140 17.71 24.76 -12.99
C GLY A 140 18.16 23.42 -12.40
N ILE A 141 18.55 22.51 -13.30
CA ILE A 141 18.91 21.13 -12.97
C ILE A 141 20.12 21.03 -12.02
N PRO A 142 21.26 21.72 -12.25
CA PRO A 142 22.46 21.56 -11.41
C PRO A 142 22.19 21.92 -9.94
N LYS A 143 21.56 23.08 -9.70
CA LYS A 143 21.22 23.54 -8.35
C LYS A 143 20.23 22.61 -7.67
N SER A 144 19.25 22.10 -8.43
CA SER A 144 18.30 21.10 -7.91
C SER A 144 18.99 19.80 -7.51
N ARG A 145 19.94 19.32 -8.31
CA ARG A 145 20.76 18.13 -7.98
C ARG A 145 21.60 18.36 -6.73
N ASN A 146 22.27 19.51 -6.62
CA ASN A 146 23.05 19.88 -5.43
C ASN A 146 22.19 19.90 -4.16
N ILE A 147 20.99 20.50 -4.22
CA ILE A 147 20.03 20.49 -3.11
C ILE A 147 19.63 19.05 -2.76
N GLY A 148 19.37 18.22 -3.77
CA GLY A 148 19.07 16.80 -3.60
C GLY A 148 20.17 16.05 -2.83
N VAL A 149 21.42 16.19 -3.26
CA VAL A 149 22.59 15.58 -2.59
C VAL A 149 22.75 16.08 -1.15
N GLN A 150 22.56 17.38 -0.92
CA GLN A 150 22.66 17.96 0.43
C GLN A 150 21.59 17.40 1.38
N MET A 151 20.35 17.25 0.91
CA MET A 151 19.21 16.77 1.71
C MET A 151 19.16 15.25 1.90
N ALA A 152 19.85 14.52 1.04
CA ALA A 152 19.97 13.07 1.11
C ALA A 152 20.63 12.64 2.43
N LYS A 153 20.16 11.51 2.96
CA LYS A 153 20.62 10.90 4.21
C LYS A 153 21.39 9.61 3.98
N GLY A 154 21.25 9.00 2.80
CA GLY A 154 21.94 7.77 2.43
C GLY A 154 23.43 7.98 2.24
N GLU A 155 24.19 6.91 2.46
CA GLU A 155 25.62 6.86 2.18
C GLU A 155 25.88 6.97 0.68
N TYR A 156 25.01 6.37 -0.14
CA TYR A 156 25.05 6.44 -1.59
C TYR A 156 23.84 7.17 -2.15
N ILE A 157 24.08 7.90 -3.23
CA ILE A 157 23.05 8.57 -4.03
C ILE A 157 22.85 7.80 -5.32
N VAL A 158 21.66 7.23 -5.48
CA VAL A 158 21.20 6.68 -6.76
C VAL A 158 20.59 7.82 -7.56
N ILE A 159 21.23 8.15 -8.68
CA ILE A 159 20.81 9.25 -9.55
C ILE A 159 19.70 8.72 -10.47
N MET A 160 18.59 9.46 -10.57
CA MET A 160 17.44 9.07 -11.36
C MET A 160 16.81 10.29 -12.05
N ASP A 161 16.52 10.17 -13.34
CA ASP A 161 15.76 11.19 -14.08
C ASP A 161 14.25 10.88 -13.98
N ASP A 162 13.41 11.92 -14.03
CA ASP A 162 11.96 11.83 -13.81
C ASP A 162 11.16 11.20 -14.97
N ASP A 163 11.84 10.86 -16.07
CA ASP A 163 11.27 10.21 -17.24
C ASP A 163 11.80 8.80 -17.53
N ASP A 164 12.70 8.27 -16.70
CA ASP A 164 13.29 6.94 -16.84
C ASP A 164 12.70 5.92 -15.85
N LEU A 165 13.12 4.66 -15.95
CA LEU A 165 12.65 3.57 -15.07
C LEU A 165 13.80 2.73 -14.54
N MET A 166 13.81 2.49 -13.22
CA MET A 166 14.77 1.59 -12.58
C MET A 166 14.35 0.13 -12.79
N MET A 167 15.27 -0.72 -13.25
CA MET A 167 15.04 -2.17 -13.24
C MET A 167 14.86 -2.67 -11.80
N PRO A 168 14.03 -3.70 -11.53
CA PRO A 168 13.63 -4.06 -10.16
C PRO A 168 14.77 -4.35 -9.18
N ASN A 169 15.92 -4.84 -9.66
CA ASN A 169 17.07 -5.19 -8.83
C ASN A 169 18.19 -4.14 -8.84
N ARG A 170 17.97 -2.95 -9.42
CA ARG A 170 19.04 -1.99 -9.67
C ARG A 170 19.84 -1.64 -8.41
N ILE A 171 19.18 -1.27 -7.31
CA ILE A 171 19.90 -0.83 -6.10
C ILE A 171 20.74 -1.98 -5.52
N GLN A 172 20.16 -3.19 -5.43
CA GLN A 172 20.87 -4.37 -4.94
C GLN A 172 22.11 -4.68 -5.80
N GLU A 173 21.93 -4.75 -7.13
CA GLU A 173 23.03 -5.02 -8.07
C GLU A 173 24.13 -3.94 -8.03
N GLN A 174 23.74 -2.69 -7.76
CA GLN A 174 24.69 -1.58 -7.61
C GLN A 174 25.49 -1.64 -6.32
N LEU A 175 24.94 -2.19 -5.24
CA LEU A 175 25.64 -2.39 -3.97
C LEU A 175 26.53 -3.64 -4.03
N ASP A 176 26.00 -4.75 -4.57
CA ASP A 176 26.70 -6.04 -4.61
C ASP A 176 27.98 -6.02 -5.46
N CYS A 177 28.08 -5.12 -6.44
CA CYS A 177 29.24 -5.03 -7.32
C CYS A 177 30.39 -4.16 -6.77
N LEU A 178 30.20 -3.50 -5.63
CA LEU A 178 31.19 -2.58 -5.08
C LEU A 178 32.42 -3.33 -4.57
N SER A 179 33.58 -3.04 -5.16
CA SER A 179 34.88 -3.48 -4.68
C SER A 179 35.43 -2.54 -3.60
N ASP A 180 36.35 -3.04 -2.77
CA ASP A 180 37.03 -2.23 -1.75
C ASP A 180 37.64 -0.96 -2.36
N GLY A 181 37.33 0.19 -1.75
CA GLY A 181 37.78 1.51 -2.21
C GLY A 181 36.92 2.13 -3.32
N SER A 182 35.91 1.43 -3.85
CA SER A 182 34.99 2.04 -4.81
C SER A 182 34.15 3.14 -4.19
N SER A 183 33.90 4.14 -5.04
CA SER A 183 33.14 5.35 -4.68
C SER A 183 31.71 5.30 -5.20
N GLY A 184 31.31 4.16 -5.78
CA GLY A 184 30.00 3.95 -6.36
C GLY A 184 30.04 2.93 -7.49
N SER A 185 28.93 2.85 -8.23
CA SER A 185 28.75 1.92 -9.32
C SER A 185 27.85 2.47 -10.42
N PHE A 186 27.86 1.80 -11.57
CA PHE A 186 27.02 2.09 -12.72
C PHE A 186 26.68 0.81 -13.46
N GLY A 187 25.71 0.88 -14.37
CA GLY A 187 25.34 -0.27 -15.18
C GLY A 187 24.94 0.09 -16.60
N GLY A 188 24.63 -0.96 -17.36
CA GLY A 188 24.08 -0.82 -18.69
C GLY A 188 22.67 -0.22 -18.65
N TRP A 189 22.24 0.35 -19.77
CA TRP A 189 20.89 0.86 -19.93
C TRP A 189 20.28 0.42 -21.26
N ILE A 190 18.96 0.55 -21.32
CA ILE A 190 18.15 0.19 -22.48
C ILE A 190 17.46 1.47 -22.94
N ASP A 191 17.69 1.88 -24.18
CA ASP A 191 16.95 2.97 -24.79
C ASP A 191 15.65 2.43 -25.39
N GLN A 192 14.55 3.07 -25.05
CA GLN A 192 13.24 2.81 -25.63
C GLN A 192 12.82 3.99 -26.50
N ASP A 193 12.62 3.74 -27.79
CA ASP A 193 12.05 4.72 -28.71
C ASP A 193 10.51 4.81 -28.56
N ALA A 194 9.90 5.79 -29.23
CA ALA A 194 8.45 5.97 -29.22
C ALA A 194 7.65 4.78 -29.82
N ASN A 195 8.32 3.90 -30.56
CA ASN A 195 7.74 2.69 -31.16
C ASN A 195 8.02 1.42 -30.32
N LEU A 196 8.55 1.56 -29.10
CA LEU A 196 8.91 0.46 -28.19
C LEU A 196 10.02 -0.46 -28.72
N ASN A 197 10.86 0.04 -29.61
CA ASN A 197 12.10 -0.63 -29.95
C ASN A 197 13.12 -0.39 -28.84
N HIS A 198 13.92 -1.42 -28.57
CA HIS A 198 14.92 -1.40 -27.51
C HIS A 198 16.32 -1.46 -28.11
N GLU A 199 17.15 -0.49 -27.79
CA GLU A 199 18.58 -0.51 -28.06
C GLU A 199 19.34 -0.69 -26.74
N TYR A 200 20.29 -1.60 -26.70
CA TYR A 200 20.95 -2.05 -25.47
C TYR A 200 22.37 -1.54 -25.41
N PHE A 201 22.69 -0.76 -24.37
CA PHE A 201 24.00 -0.19 -24.12
C PHE A 201 24.61 -0.81 -22.87
N SER A 202 25.58 -1.69 -23.06
CA SER A 202 26.22 -2.43 -21.95
C SER A 202 27.24 -1.61 -21.16
N GLY A 203 27.59 -0.40 -21.60
CA GLY A 203 28.68 0.37 -21.02
C GLY A 203 30.07 -0.16 -21.37
N GLY A 204 31.09 0.61 -21.01
CA GLY A 204 32.50 0.24 -21.13
C GLY A 204 33.27 0.66 -19.89
N GLU A 205 34.57 0.33 -19.86
CA GLU A 205 35.47 0.79 -18.80
C GLU A 205 35.35 2.30 -18.61
N HIS A 206 35.21 2.72 -17.35
CA HIS A 206 34.98 4.09 -16.97
C HIS A 206 36.14 4.60 -16.13
N GLY A 207 36.81 5.64 -16.62
CA GLY A 207 38.00 6.20 -15.99
C GLY A 207 38.37 7.54 -16.62
N TYR A 208 39.32 8.24 -16.01
CA TYR A 208 39.67 9.62 -16.41
C TYR A 208 40.05 9.72 -17.89
N SER A 209 40.89 8.80 -18.39
CA SER A 209 41.30 8.73 -19.80
C SER A 209 40.11 8.49 -20.75
N GLN A 210 39.19 7.59 -20.37
CA GLN A 210 38.02 7.25 -21.18
C GLN A 210 37.02 8.40 -21.28
N ILE A 211 36.76 9.09 -20.18
CA ILE A 211 35.85 10.27 -20.16
C ILE A 211 36.47 11.42 -20.96
N LEU A 212 37.76 11.70 -20.71
CA LEU A 212 38.44 12.82 -21.34
C LEU A 212 38.54 12.62 -22.85
N PHE A 213 39.08 11.49 -23.35
CA PHE A 213 39.31 11.33 -24.80
C PHE A 213 38.14 10.70 -25.55
N GLY A 214 37.25 9.97 -24.88
CA GLY A 214 36.07 9.37 -25.50
C GLY A 214 34.90 10.32 -25.69
N GLY A 215 34.86 11.43 -24.94
CA GLY A 215 33.77 12.42 -25.03
C GLY A 215 32.39 11.84 -24.67
N LYS A 216 32.35 10.67 -24.02
CA LYS A 216 31.16 9.98 -23.56
C LYS A 216 31.36 9.57 -22.11
N ILE A 217 30.39 9.90 -21.26
CA ILE A 217 30.30 9.39 -19.88
C ILE A 217 29.38 8.18 -19.83
N MET A 218 29.37 7.48 -18.68
CA MET A 218 28.26 6.60 -18.36
C MET A 218 26.94 7.38 -18.41
N LEU A 219 25.82 6.70 -18.68
CA LEU A 219 24.53 7.35 -18.62
C LEU A 219 24.30 7.85 -17.18
N HIS A 220 24.11 9.16 -17.02
CA HIS A 220 24.00 9.80 -15.71
C HIS A 220 22.94 9.18 -14.79
N PRO A 221 21.67 8.97 -15.24
CA PRO A 221 20.66 8.29 -14.42
C PRO A 221 20.92 6.79 -14.20
N ALA A 222 21.99 6.21 -14.74
CA ALA A 222 22.41 4.82 -14.47
C ALA A 222 23.56 4.74 -13.45
N SER A 223 23.76 5.77 -12.63
CA SER A 223 24.87 5.87 -11.67
C SER A 223 24.39 5.82 -10.22
N MET A 224 25.22 5.27 -9.34
CA MET A 224 25.13 5.37 -7.88
C MET A 224 26.49 5.83 -7.36
N ILE A 225 26.55 6.92 -6.59
CA ILE A 225 27.82 7.52 -6.14
C ILE A 225 27.72 7.83 -4.66
N LYS A 226 28.82 7.63 -3.91
CA LYS A 226 28.91 8.03 -2.50
C LYS A 226 28.53 9.49 -2.34
N ARG A 227 27.66 9.76 -1.36
CA ARG A 227 27.18 11.10 -1.05
C ARG A 227 28.33 12.05 -0.71
N SER A 228 29.35 11.58 0.03
CA SER A 228 30.53 12.37 0.37
C SER A 228 31.28 12.87 -0.87
N VAL A 229 31.39 12.02 -1.90
CA VAL A 229 32.05 12.36 -3.16
C VAL A 229 31.25 13.41 -3.94
N LEU A 230 29.92 13.28 -3.99
CA LEU A 230 29.06 14.29 -4.63
C LEU A 230 29.01 15.63 -3.87
N LEU A 231 29.29 15.63 -2.56
CA LEU A 231 29.44 16.87 -1.79
C LEU A 231 30.79 17.55 -2.04
N GLU A 232 31.84 16.77 -2.26
CA GLU A 232 33.18 17.27 -2.61
C GLU A 232 33.23 17.79 -4.06
N PHE A 233 32.55 17.11 -4.98
CA PHE A 233 32.48 17.44 -6.41
C PHE A 233 31.02 17.73 -6.82
N PRO A 234 30.46 18.90 -6.44
CA PRO A 234 29.09 19.27 -6.78
C PRO A 234 28.91 19.59 -8.27
N TYR A 235 27.67 19.65 -8.73
CA TYR A 235 27.36 20.11 -10.08
C TYR A 235 27.62 21.62 -10.20
N ASP A 236 28.37 22.02 -11.22
CA ASP A 236 28.68 23.43 -11.49
C ASP A 236 27.42 24.23 -11.87
N GLU A 237 26.96 25.10 -10.96
CA GLU A 237 25.72 25.88 -11.13
C GLU A 237 25.84 27.01 -12.17
N ASN A 238 27.04 27.27 -12.70
CA ASN A 238 27.24 28.28 -13.76
C ASN A 238 26.78 27.79 -15.15
N TYR A 239 26.46 26.50 -15.29
CA TYR A 239 26.05 25.90 -16.56
C TYR A 239 24.67 25.26 -16.45
N SER A 240 23.81 25.52 -17.43
CA SER A 240 22.46 24.92 -17.47
C SER A 240 22.47 23.43 -17.80
N TYR A 241 23.44 22.97 -18.61
CA TYR A 241 23.50 21.60 -19.15
C TYR A 241 24.95 21.09 -19.31
N GLY A 242 25.11 19.76 -19.33
CA GLY A 242 26.40 19.09 -19.49
C GLY A 242 27.27 19.08 -18.24
N THR A 243 26.69 19.42 -17.08
CA THR A 243 27.37 19.47 -15.78
C THR A 243 27.74 18.10 -15.23
N ASP A 244 27.01 17.07 -15.65
CA ASP A 244 27.31 15.66 -15.37
C ASP A 244 28.62 15.20 -16.00
N TYR A 245 28.96 15.67 -17.20
CA TYR A 245 30.26 15.40 -17.83
C TYR A 245 31.42 15.93 -16.97
N ILE A 246 31.31 17.19 -16.54
CA ILE A 246 32.33 17.87 -15.74
C ILE A 246 32.52 17.17 -14.39
N MET A 247 31.41 16.95 -13.68
CA MET A 247 31.41 16.28 -12.39
C MET A 247 32.09 14.90 -12.45
N ASN A 248 31.73 14.07 -13.44
CA ASN A 248 32.36 12.74 -13.58
C ASN A 248 33.85 12.84 -13.94
N LEU A 249 34.25 13.82 -14.75
CA LEU A 249 35.64 14.02 -15.11
C LEU A 249 36.49 14.43 -13.90
N GLU A 250 35.97 15.30 -13.03
CA GLU A 250 36.64 15.71 -11.78
C GLU A 250 36.73 14.57 -10.77
N ILE A 251 35.64 13.81 -10.56
CA ILE A 251 35.60 12.61 -9.71
C ILE A 251 36.66 11.60 -10.18
N ALA A 252 36.70 11.30 -11.48
CA ALA A 252 37.67 10.37 -12.04
C ALA A 252 39.12 10.90 -11.95
N ARG A 253 39.33 12.21 -12.14
CA ARG A 253 40.64 12.86 -11.98
C ARG A 253 41.17 12.77 -10.55
N ALA A 254 40.28 12.85 -9.57
CA ALA A 254 40.60 12.70 -8.15
C ALA A 254 40.91 11.24 -7.75
N GLY A 255 40.76 10.28 -8.68
CA GLY A 255 41.09 8.87 -8.45
C GLY A 255 39.93 8.03 -7.93
N HIS A 256 38.72 8.59 -7.87
CA HIS A 256 37.53 7.81 -7.51
C HIS A 256 37.17 6.84 -8.63
N LYS A 257 36.89 5.60 -8.24
CA LYS A 257 36.50 4.52 -9.13
C LYS A 257 35.01 4.20 -8.96
N LEU A 258 34.34 3.92 -10.08
CA LEU A 258 32.98 3.39 -10.11
C LEU A 258 32.99 1.98 -10.73
N ASP A 259 32.37 1.01 -10.07
CA ASP A 259 32.29 -0.37 -10.55
C ASP A 259 31.09 -0.58 -11.48
N HIS A 260 31.21 -1.49 -12.44
CA HIS A 260 30.13 -1.83 -13.34
C HIS A 260 29.32 -3.02 -12.81
N THR A 261 27.99 -2.92 -12.75
CA THR A 261 27.12 -4.00 -12.21
C THR A 261 27.16 -5.29 -13.02
N GLY A 262 27.52 -5.22 -14.29
CA GLY A 262 27.43 -6.36 -15.21
C GLY A 262 26.00 -6.66 -15.68
N SER A 263 25.07 -5.73 -15.44
CA SER A 263 23.63 -5.86 -15.75
C SER A 263 23.08 -4.60 -16.44
N TYR A 264 21.92 -4.74 -17.09
CA TYR A 264 21.10 -3.60 -17.52
C TYR A 264 20.22 -3.17 -16.35
N ILE A 265 20.44 -1.97 -15.84
CA ILE A 265 19.82 -1.49 -14.60
C ILE A 265 18.81 -0.35 -14.80
N LEU A 266 18.74 0.20 -16.01
CA LEU A 266 17.87 1.34 -16.34
C LEU A 266 17.21 1.16 -17.71
N LEU A 267 15.93 1.52 -17.80
CA LEU A 267 15.21 1.69 -19.06
C LEU A 267 14.96 3.19 -19.28
N ARG A 268 15.66 3.77 -20.25
CA ARG A 268 15.57 5.19 -20.63
C ARG A 268 14.52 5.39 -21.71
N ARG A 269 13.62 6.36 -21.54
CA ARG A 269 12.47 6.56 -22.47
C ARG A 269 12.61 7.83 -23.31
N PHE A 270 12.55 7.70 -24.63
CA PHE A 270 12.53 8.85 -25.54
C PHE A 270 11.10 9.27 -25.89
N HIS A 271 10.74 10.51 -25.53
CA HIS A 271 9.40 11.09 -25.74
C HIS A 271 9.42 12.47 -26.41
N GLY A 272 10.59 12.92 -26.89
CA GLY A 272 10.74 14.17 -27.64
C GLY A 272 10.93 15.42 -26.77
N GLY A 273 10.57 15.36 -25.48
CA GLY A 273 10.85 16.40 -24.48
C GLY A 273 12.14 16.17 -23.68
N ASN A 274 12.94 15.16 -24.03
CA ASN A 274 14.18 14.83 -23.34
C ASN A 274 15.23 15.95 -23.57
N VAL A 275 15.95 16.32 -22.50
CA VAL A 275 17.01 17.36 -22.57
C VAL A 275 18.09 17.00 -23.59
N THR A 276 18.41 15.70 -23.71
CA THR A 276 19.34 15.15 -24.70
C THR A 276 18.95 15.45 -26.15
N LEU A 277 17.65 15.66 -26.42
CA LEU A 277 17.14 16.00 -27.76
C LEU A 277 17.01 17.52 -27.95
N THR A 278 16.53 18.25 -26.93
CA THR A 278 16.22 19.68 -27.05
C THR A 278 17.43 20.60 -26.87
N ASN A 279 18.47 20.17 -26.16
CA ASN A 279 19.61 21.02 -25.74
C ASN A 279 20.99 20.42 -26.06
N ALA A 280 21.07 19.48 -27.01
CA ALA A 280 22.30 18.78 -27.38
C ALA A 280 23.47 19.71 -27.77
N GLY A 281 23.18 20.86 -28.38
CA GLY A 281 24.20 21.83 -28.79
C GLY A 281 24.90 22.51 -27.61
N GLU A 282 24.13 22.89 -26.59
CA GLU A 282 24.64 23.55 -25.37
C GLU A 282 25.40 22.56 -24.49
N GLN A 283 24.89 21.32 -24.35
CA GLN A 283 25.61 20.22 -23.69
C GLN A 283 27.00 19.98 -24.30
N LYS A 284 27.07 19.91 -25.65
CA LYS A 284 28.34 19.71 -26.37
C LYS A 284 29.28 20.90 -26.21
N ASN A 285 28.78 22.13 -26.18
CA ASN A 285 29.60 23.31 -25.98
C ASN A 285 30.22 23.35 -24.58
N THR A 286 29.42 23.14 -23.53
CA THR A 286 29.91 23.06 -22.14
C THR A 286 31.00 21.99 -22.00
N ALA A 287 30.73 20.78 -22.50
CA ALA A 287 31.70 19.68 -22.47
C ALA A 287 32.98 20.02 -23.24
N ARG A 288 32.88 20.65 -24.42
CA ARG A 288 34.03 21.00 -25.27
C ARG A 288 34.95 22.04 -24.63
N VAL A 289 34.39 23.08 -24.02
CA VAL A 289 35.18 24.14 -23.37
C VAL A 289 35.99 23.55 -22.22
N ARG A 290 35.32 22.81 -21.32
CA ARG A 290 35.98 22.17 -20.19
C ARG A 290 37.00 21.12 -20.64
N TRP A 291 36.64 20.29 -21.62
CA TRP A 291 37.56 19.32 -22.21
C TRP A 291 38.88 19.97 -22.65
N GLN A 292 38.81 21.12 -23.34
CA GLN A 292 39.99 21.85 -23.78
C GLN A 292 40.84 22.31 -22.58
N GLU A 293 40.22 22.84 -21.53
CA GLU A 293 40.92 23.25 -20.30
C GLU A 293 41.69 22.09 -19.66
N PHE A 294 41.09 20.90 -19.60
CA PHE A 294 41.75 19.71 -19.03
C PHE A 294 42.88 19.22 -19.93
N VAL A 295 42.71 19.20 -21.25
CA VAL A 295 43.74 18.76 -22.20
C VAL A 295 44.93 19.73 -22.24
N ASP A 296 44.67 21.04 -22.22
CA ASP A 296 45.72 22.07 -22.20
C ASP A 296 46.60 21.99 -20.94
N GLY A 297 46.09 21.39 -19.86
CA GLY A 297 46.82 21.13 -18.63
C GLY A 297 47.71 19.88 -18.64
N LEU A 298 47.70 19.07 -19.70
CA LEU A 298 48.48 17.83 -19.80
C LEU A 298 49.81 18.05 -20.54
N ASP A 299 50.86 17.39 -20.07
CA ASP A 299 52.07 17.24 -20.88
C ASP A 299 51.86 16.22 -22.02
N LYS A 300 52.69 16.32 -23.07
CA LYS A 300 52.55 15.50 -24.29
C LYS A 300 52.69 13.99 -24.07
N GLU A 301 53.45 13.57 -23.06
CA GLU A 301 53.67 12.15 -22.77
C GLU A 301 52.46 11.57 -22.06
N THR A 302 51.93 12.28 -21.06
CA THR A 302 50.69 11.93 -20.37
C THR A 302 49.51 11.90 -21.34
N GLU A 303 49.37 12.91 -22.20
CA GLU A 303 48.31 12.95 -23.21
C GLU A 303 48.36 11.72 -24.13
N ARG A 304 49.56 11.36 -24.63
CA ARG A 304 49.73 10.18 -25.50
C ARG A 304 49.34 8.90 -24.77
N ARG A 305 49.83 8.69 -23.55
CA ARG A 305 49.51 7.50 -22.74
C ARG A 305 47.99 7.37 -22.54
N MET A 306 47.33 8.44 -22.12
CA MET A 306 45.89 8.43 -21.87
C MET A 306 45.06 8.22 -23.15
N ARG A 307 45.52 8.74 -24.29
CA ARG A 307 44.88 8.45 -25.59
C ARG A 307 44.99 6.97 -25.96
N ASP A 308 46.12 6.33 -25.66
CA ASP A 308 46.30 4.90 -25.91
C ASP A 308 45.48 4.05 -24.94
N GLU A 309 45.35 4.45 -23.67
CA GLU A 309 44.41 3.82 -22.72
C GLU A 309 42.96 3.89 -23.22
N TRP A 310 42.52 5.07 -23.69
CA TRP A 310 41.19 5.24 -24.25
C TRP A 310 40.97 4.37 -25.50
N ARG A 311 41.94 4.28 -26.42
CA ARG A 311 41.83 3.42 -27.61
C ARG A 311 41.68 1.94 -27.27
N ASN A 312 42.18 1.52 -26.12
CA ASN A 312 42.11 0.14 -25.64
C ASN A 312 40.96 -0.11 -24.65
N THR A 313 39.99 0.81 -24.55
CA THR A 313 38.81 0.68 -23.68
C THR A 313 38.08 -0.64 -23.95
N LYS A 314 37.86 -1.43 -22.90
CA LYS A 314 37.06 -2.65 -23.00
C LYS A 314 35.58 -2.36 -22.79
N PHE A 315 34.75 -3.06 -23.55
CA PHE A 315 33.29 -3.02 -23.41
C PHE A 315 32.79 -4.30 -22.76
N PHE A 316 31.75 -4.17 -21.94
CA PHE A 316 31.09 -5.33 -21.36
C PHE A 316 30.25 -5.99 -22.45
N SER A 317 30.56 -7.24 -22.82
CA SER A 317 29.92 -7.92 -23.96
C SER A 317 29.03 -9.10 -23.59
N ASN A 318 29.12 -9.61 -22.36
CA ASN A 318 28.41 -10.79 -21.87
C ASN A 318 27.37 -10.46 -20.79
N ILE A 319 26.51 -9.46 -21.05
CA ILE A 319 25.43 -9.08 -20.14
C ILE A 319 24.12 -9.71 -20.61
N PHE A 320 23.35 -10.26 -19.67
CA PHE A 320 22.01 -10.77 -19.96
C PHE A 320 21.09 -9.64 -20.45
N LYS A 321 20.57 -9.75 -21.68
CA LYS A 321 19.66 -8.76 -22.27
C LYS A 321 18.20 -9.15 -21.92
N PRO A 322 17.50 -8.39 -21.07
CA PRO A 322 16.10 -8.69 -20.78
C PRO A 322 15.28 -8.52 -22.07
N ASN A 323 14.45 -9.50 -22.40
CA ASN A 323 13.59 -9.42 -23.58
C ASN A 323 12.34 -8.56 -23.29
N LYS A 324 11.52 -8.30 -24.33
CA LYS A 324 10.30 -7.49 -24.21
C LYS A 324 9.34 -8.00 -23.12
N GLU A 325 9.22 -9.32 -22.95
CA GLU A 325 8.34 -9.92 -21.95
C GLU A 325 8.84 -9.66 -20.52
N ILE A 326 10.16 -9.74 -20.29
CA ILE A 326 10.78 -9.39 -19.02
C ILE A 326 10.55 -7.91 -18.71
N LEU A 327 10.72 -7.03 -19.69
CA LEU A 327 10.47 -5.59 -19.52
C LEU A 327 8.99 -5.30 -19.22
N ARG A 328 8.06 -6.01 -19.87
CA ARG A 328 6.61 -5.92 -19.57
C ARG A 328 6.27 -6.31 -18.15
N ARG A 329 6.86 -7.41 -17.65
CA ARG A 329 6.66 -7.89 -16.29
C ARG A 329 7.33 -7.00 -15.25
N SER A 330 8.44 -6.37 -15.61
CA SER A 330 9.17 -5.44 -14.74
C SER A 330 8.44 -4.10 -14.60
N PHE A 331 7.67 -3.70 -15.63
CA PHE A 331 6.96 -2.41 -15.68
C PHE A 331 5.49 -2.57 -16.13
N PRO A 332 4.66 -3.35 -15.41
CA PRO A 332 3.30 -3.68 -15.82
C PRO A 332 2.37 -2.47 -15.89
N TRP A 333 2.71 -1.36 -15.21
CA TRP A 333 1.94 -0.11 -15.19
C TRP A 333 2.10 0.75 -16.45
N ILE A 334 3.07 0.48 -17.32
CA ILE A 334 3.33 1.32 -18.49
C ILE A 334 2.35 0.96 -19.61
N SER A 335 1.42 1.88 -19.84
CA SER A 335 0.32 1.75 -20.81
C SER A 335 0.79 1.47 -22.25
N MET A 336 1.97 1.93 -22.66
CA MET A 336 2.48 1.73 -24.02
C MET A 336 2.81 0.27 -24.33
N PHE A 337 3.20 -0.55 -23.34
CA PHE A 337 3.45 -1.98 -23.55
C PHE A 337 2.18 -2.80 -23.87
N LYS A 338 0.99 -2.20 -23.72
CA LYS A 338 -0.31 -2.78 -24.08
C LYS A 338 -0.59 -2.74 -25.60
N ARG A 339 0.29 -2.12 -26.42
CA ARG A 339 0.20 -2.13 -27.88
C ARG A 339 1.04 -3.25 -28.52
N ASP A 340 0.83 -4.49 -28.12
CA ASP A 340 0.86 -5.53 -29.14
C ASP A 340 -0.58 -5.70 -29.59
N LYS A 341 -0.84 -5.37 -30.85
CA LYS A 341 -1.95 -6.01 -31.57
C LYS A 341 -1.68 -7.50 -31.46
N ILE A 342 -2.32 -8.15 -30.48
CA ILE A 342 -2.65 -9.55 -30.63
C ILE A 342 -3.51 -9.55 -31.89
N GLU A 343 -2.96 -10.08 -32.98
CA GLU A 343 -3.81 -10.59 -34.04
C GLU A 343 -4.72 -11.58 -33.37
N VAL A 344 -5.94 -11.14 -33.12
CA VAL A 344 -7.05 -11.98 -32.70
C VAL A 344 -7.19 -12.99 -33.82
N GLY A 345 -6.58 -14.16 -33.62
CA GLY A 345 -7.03 -15.37 -34.27
C GLY A 345 -8.54 -15.37 -34.09
N THR A 346 -9.25 -15.39 -35.21
CA THR A 346 -10.70 -15.22 -35.30
C THR A 346 -11.41 -16.08 -34.27
N SER A 347 -11.72 -15.51 -33.11
CA SER A 347 -12.67 -16.01 -32.14
C SER A 347 -13.76 -14.95 -31.97
N VAL A 348 -14.98 -15.47 -31.83
CA VAL A 348 -16.27 -14.82 -32.00
C VAL A 348 -16.35 -13.45 -31.31
N LYS A 349 -16.82 -12.41 -32.03
CA LYS A 349 -17.11 -11.07 -31.49
C LYS A 349 -17.99 -11.16 -30.24
N SER A 350 -17.47 -10.72 -29.10
CA SER A 350 -18.28 -10.35 -27.94
C SER A 350 -19.18 -9.16 -28.31
N GLU A 351 -20.50 -9.28 -28.13
CA GLU A 351 -21.49 -8.23 -28.39
C GLU A 351 -21.43 -7.05 -27.39
N TYR A 352 -20.70 -7.20 -26.27
CA TYR A 352 -20.59 -6.16 -25.23
C TYR A 352 -19.61 -5.05 -25.64
N ALA A 353 -20.13 -3.85 -25.94
CA ALA A 353 -19.33 -2.67 -26.25
C ALA A 353 -19.36 -1.66 -25.10
N ILE A 354 -18.18 -1.34 -24.54
CA ILE A 354 -18.01 -0.43 -23.39
C ILE A 354 -18.68 0.93 -23.64
N ALA A 355 -18.47 1.50 -24.83
CA ALA A 355 -18.98 2.82 -25.22
C ALA A 355 -20.51 2.92 -25.23
N ASN A 356 -21.24 1.80 -25.19
CA ASN A 356 -22.70 1.80 -25.09
C ASN A 356 -23.17 2.10 -23.66
N TYR A 357 -22.33 1.91 -22.65
CA TYR A 357 -22.72 1.98 -21.24
C TYR A 357 -21.86 2.96 -20.44
N TRP A 358 -20.61 3.16 -20.83
CA TRP A 358 -19.64 3.95 -20.08
C TRP A 358 -19.15 5.12 -20.89
N SER A 359 -19.15 6.30 -20.26
CA SER A 359 -18.55 7.52 -20.80
C SER A 359 -17.88 8.31 -19.68
N GLN A 360 -17.00 9.25 -20.02
CA GLN A 360 -16.30 10.06 -19.01
C GLN A 360 -16.35 11.53 -19.39
N ILE A 361 -16.60 12.39 -18.40
CA ILE A 361 -16.53 13.85 -18.52
C ILE A 361 -15.67 14.37 -17.36
N GLY A 362 -14.43 14.76 -17.65
CA GLY A 362 -13.48 15.15 -16.62
C GLY A 362 -13.20 13.99 -15.65
N GLN A 363 -13.39 14.21 -14.35
CA GLN A 363 -13.26 13.16 -13.32
C GLN A 363 -14.52 12.28 -13.18
N ARG A 364 -15.63 12.66 -13.80
CA ARG A 364 -16.89 11.94 -13.65
C ARG A 364 -16.98 10.82 -14.68
N LEU A 365 -16.91 9.58 -14.19
CA LEU A 365 -17.29 8.39 -14.95
C LEU A 365 -18.81 8.25 -14.91
N ILE A 366 -19.44 8.12 -16.07
CA ILE A 366 -20.88 8.01 -16.24
C ILE A 366 -21.20 6.60 -16.73
N PHE A 367 -22.16 5.97 -16.07
CA PHE A 367 -22.74 4.69 -16.41
C PHE A 367 -24.22 4.90 -16.80
N ASP A 368 -24.60 4.51 -18.01
CA ASP A 368 -25.99 4.52 -18.46
C ASP A 368 -26.70 3.26 -17.94
N ALA A 369 -27.51 3.43 -16.89
CA ALA A 369 -28.32 2.36 -16.32
C ALA A 369 -29.74 2.38 -16.91
N SER A 370 -29.87 2.05 -18.20
CA SER A 370 -31.16 2.00 -18.90
C SER A 370 -31.94 3.33 -18.84
N GLY A 371 -31.27 4.45 -19.11
CA GLY A 371 -31.87 5.79 -19.13
C GLY A 371 -31.78 6.56 -17.81
N ARG A 372 -31.02 6.06 -16.84
CA ARG A 372 -30.63 6.79 -15.63
C ARG A 372 -29.13 7.05 -15.64
N ASP A 373 -28.75 8.32 -15.52
CA ASP A 373 -27.36 8.73 -15.38
C ASP A 373 -26.82 8.37 -13.99
N ILE A 374 -26.03 7.31 -13.96
CA ILE A 374 -25.25 6.93 -12.79
C ILE A 374 -23.84 7.48 -12.93
N PHE A 375 -23.25 8.00 -11.85
CA PHE A 375 -21.90 8.52 -11.89
C PHE A 375 -21.01 8.00 -10.76
N PHE A 376 -19.70 8.06 -11.01
CA PHE A 376 -18.63 7.90 -10.04
C PHE A 376 -17.65 9.06 -10.22
N GLU A 377 -17.36 9.79 -9.15
CA GLU A 377 -16.28 10.79 -9.12
C GLU A 377 -14.94 10.06 -8.95
N MET A 378 -14.23 9.89 -10.06
CA MET A 378 -12.97 9.15 -10.11
C MET A 378 -11.79 10.06 -9.71
N PRO A 379 -10.72 9.52 -9.12
CA PRO A 379 -9.53 10.28 -8.77
C PRO A 379 -8.86 10.96 -9.97
N ILE A 380 -8.14 12.04 -9.72
CA ILE A 380 -7.31 12.72 -10.72
C ILE A 380 -6.34 11.71 -11.37
N GLY A 381 -6.30 11.70 -12.70
CA GLY A 381 -5.46 10.79 -13.48
C GLY A 381 -6.11 9.44 -13.81
N TRP A 382 -7.28 9.12 -13.24
CA TRP A 382 -8.07 7.97 -13.69
C TRP A 382 -8.67 8.28 -15.07
N ASP A 383 -8.56 7.31 -15.99
CA ASP A 383 -9.02 7.45 -17.38
C ASP A 383 -9.72 6.17 -17.82
N LEU A 384 -10.92 6.34 -18.39
CA LEU A 384 -11.76 5.29 -18.94
C LEU A 384 -11.00 4.51 -20.02
N ASN A 385 -10.21 5.20 -20.86
CA ASN A 385 -9.48 4.55 -21.95
C ASN A 385 -8.29 3.72 -21.47
N ASN A 386 -7.78 3.99 -20.26
CA ASN A 386 -6.69 3.22 -19.64
C ASN A 386 -7.19 2.09 -18.75
N THR A 387 -8.50 2.06 -18.45
CA THR A 387 -9.15 1.02 -17.64
C THR A 387 -9.51 -0.18 -18.52
N HIS A 388 -9.19 -1.37 -18.06
CA HIS A 388 -9.39 -2.61 -18.79
C HIS A 388 -10.88 -2.92 -18.99
N ALA A 389 -11.22 -3.44 -20.16
CA ALA A 389 -12.59 -3.77 -20.55
C ALA A 389 -13.30 -4.68 -19.54
N ASP A 390 -12.57 -5.69 -19.05
CA ASP A 390 -13.07 -6.64 -18.05
C ASP A 390 -13.55 -5.95 -16.78
N ILE A 391 -12.80 -4.96 -16.27
CA ILE A 391 -13.16 -4.19 -15.07
C ILE A 391 -14.51 -3.52 -15.24
N LEU A 392 -14.70 -2.83 -16.37
CA LEU A 392 -15.94 -2.12 -16.66
C LEU A 392 -17.11 -3.10 -16.86
N ARG A 393 -16.85 -4.27 -17.43
CA ARG A 393 -17.86 -5.32 -17.64
C ARG A 393 -18.29 -6.00 -16.34
N ILE A 394 -17.35 -6.34 -15.44
CA ILE A 394 -17.71 -6.90 -14.12
C ILE A 394 -18.36 -5.85 -13.21
N ALA A 395 -17.94 -4.58 -13.30
CA ALA A 395 -18.59 -3.48 -12.60
C ALA A 395 -20.05 -3.34 -13.05
N HIS A 396 -20.31 -3.35 -14.36
CA HIS A 396 -21.66 -3.37 -14.92
C HIS A 396 -22.45 -4.58 -14.40
N HIS A 397 -21.87 -5.78 -14.43
CA HIS A 397 -22.53 -6.97 -13.89
C HIS A 397 -23.00 -6.79 -12.43
N PHE A 398 -22.13 -6.30 -11.55
CA PHE A 398 -22.51 -6.11 -10.14
C PHE A 398 -23.49 -4.96 -9.92
N LEU A 399 -23.43 -3.92 -10.75
CA LEU A 399 -24.39 -2.80 -10.72
C LEU A 399 -25.80 -3.24 -11.12
N CYS A 400 -25.94 -4.08 -12.14
CA CYS A 400 -27.24 -4.46 -12.71
C CYS A 400 -27.73 -5.86 -12.29
N SER A 401 -26.95 -6.63 -11.54
CA SER A 401 -27.40 -7.89 -10.96
C SER A 401 -28.44 -7.64 -9.86
N PRO A 402 -29.51 -8.46 -9.74
CA PRO A 402 -29.79 -9.69 -10.49
C PRO A 402 -30.65 -9.49 -11.75
N TRP A 403 -30.91 -8.24 -12.18
CA TRP A 403 -31.88 -7.92 -13.23
C TRP A 403 -31.35 -8.20 -14.63
N ASP A 404 -30.07 -7.91 -14.91
CA ASP A 404 -29.43 -8.29 -16.16
C ASP A 404 -28.38 -9.38 -15.93
N ARG A 405 -28.73 -10.59 -16.38
CA ARG A 405 -27.87 -11.78 -16.28
C ARG A 405 -27.05 -12.02 -17.54
N THR A 406 -27.27 -11.23 -18.60
CA THR A 406 -26.67 -11.44 -19.92
C THR A 406 -25.30 -10.77 -20.06
N ILE A 407 -24.96 -9.85 -19.15
CA ILE A 407 -23.73 -9.03 -19.20
C ILE A 407 -22.47 -9.89 -19.33
N LEU A 408 -22.39 -11.02 -18.64
CA LEU A 408 -21.22 -11.92 -18.66
C LEU A 408 -21.32 -13.05 -19.71
N ASN A 409 -22.33 -13.04 -20.58
CA ASN A 409 -22.46 -14.03 -21.64
C ASN A 409 -21.29 -13.93 -22.63
N ASN A 410 -20.68 -15.07 -22.97
CA ASN A 410 -19.51 -15.13 -23.86
C ASN A 410 -18.36 -14.20 -23.42
N TRP A 411 -18.21 -14.00 -22.10
CA TRP A 411 -17.13 -13.20 -21.55
C TRP A 411 -15.86 -14.04 -21.46
N GLU A 412 -14.85 -13.64 -22.25
CA GLU A 412 -13.50 -14.18 -22.25
C GLU A 412 -12.55 -13.10 -21.69
N PRO A 413 -12.20 -13.16 -20.40
CA PRO A 413 -11.38 -12.14 -19.78
C PRO A 413 -9.90 -12.28 -20.13
N THR A 414 -9.22 -11.14 -20.18
CA THR A 414 -7.79 -11.02 -20.52
C THR A 414 -7.01 -10.17 -19.53
N ARG A 415 -7.68 -9.53 -18.57
CA ARG A 415 -7.03 -8.71 -17.54
C ARG A 415 -6.03 -9.52 -16.73
N GLN A 416 -4.84 -8.97 -16.56
CA GLN A 416 -3.80 -9.53 -15.70
C GLN A 416 -3.99 -9.11 -14.24
N LYS A 417 -3.60 -10.00 -13.33
CA LYS A 417 -3.67 -9.78 -11.88
C LYS A 417 -2.63 -8.75 -11.45
N GLY A 418 -3.06 -7.79 -10.63
CA GLY A 418 -2.16 -6.85 -9.95
C GLY A 418 -1.51 -7.44 -8.70
N TRP A 419 -0.87 -6.61 -7.88
CA TRP A 419 -0.08 -7.09 -6.73
C TRP A 419 -0.63 -6.65 -5.37
N ARG A 420 -1.50 -5.63 -5.34
CA ARG A 420 -1.99 -4.99 -4.12
C ARG A 420 -3.46 -5.28 -3.85
N CYS A 421 -3.87 -5.15 -2.58
CA CYS A 421 -5.25 -5.29 -2.17
C CYS A 421 -5.97 -3.94 -2.10
N GLY A 422 -7.21 -3.88 -2.59
CA GLY A 422 -8.12 -2.75 -2.35
C GLY A 422 -9.21 -3.14 -1.37
N LEU A 423 -9.44 -2.34 -0.32
CA LEU A 423 -10.48 -2.60 0.67
C LEU A 423 -11.67 -1.66 0.44
N ALA A 424 -12.87 -2.23 0.28
CA ALA A 424 -14.14 -1.51 0.36
C ALA A 424 -14.36 -1.05 1.80
N PHE A 425 -13.76 0.09 2.14
CA PHE A 425 -13.67 0.60 3.50
C PHE A 425 -14.93 1.39 3.84
N SER A 426 -15.68 0.96 4.85
CA SER A 426 -16.93 1.61 5.27
C SER A 426 -16.76 2.56 6.45
N ALA A 427 -15.54 2.66 6.99
CA ALA A 427 -15.25 3.32 8.28
C ALA A 427 -16.05 2.75 9.47
N GLY A 428 -16.59 1.53 9.36
CA GLY A 428 -17.20 0.79 10.46
C GLY A 428 -16.26 -0.25 11.06
N VAL A 429 -16.64 -0.81 12.20
CA VAL A 429 -15.88 -1.81 12.96
C VAL A 429 -15.38 -2.95 12.06
N ASP A 430 -16.24 -3.58 11.27
CA ASP A 430 -15.84 -4.74 10.44
C ASP A 430 -14.80 -4.37 9.37
N SER A 431 -15.00 -3.26 8.66
CA SER A 431 -14.01 -2.79 7.67
C SER A 431 -12.73 -2.25 8.32
N THR A 432 -12.80 -1.82 9.58
CA THR A 432 -11.61 -1.37 10.33
C THR A 432 -10.81 -2.57 10.82
N ALA A 433 -11.48 -3.61 11.32
CA ALA A 433 -10.86 -4.89 11.62
C ALA A 433 -10.21 -5.48 10.36
N CYS A 434 -10.87 -5.41 9.20
CA CYS A 434 -10.24 -5.79 7.92
C CYS A 434 -8.97 -4.98 7.64
N MET A 435 -9.00 -3.66 7.80
CA MET A 435 -7.82 -2.80 7.62
C MET A 435 -6.66 -3.19 8.53
N GLU A 436 -6.93 -3.51 9.80
CA GLU A 436 -5.90 -3.89 10.78
C GLU A 436 -5.32 -5.30 10.53
N LEU A 437 -6.13 -6.21 9.95
CA LEU A 437 -5.70 -7.56 9.60
C LEU A 437 -4.96 -7.62 8.25
N MET A 438 -5.12 -6.64 7.38
CA MET A 438 -4.52 -6.62 6.04
C MET A 438 -3.16 -5.89 6.02
N PRO A 439 -2.29 -6.17 5.02
CA PRO A 439 -1.00 -5.48 4.89
C PRO A 439 -1.12 -3.95 4.75
N PRO A 440 -0.13 -3.18 5.23
CA PRO A 440 -0.16 -1.70 5.21
C PRO A 440 -0.36 -1.07 3.83
N GLU A 441 0.09 -1.74 2.77
CA GLU A 441 -0.07 -1.33 1.36
C GLU A 441 -1.51 -1.47 0.82
N THR A 442 -2.43 -1.98 1.63
CA THR A 442 -3.85 -2.09 1.27
C THR A 442 -4.48 -0.72 1.08
N VAL A 443 -5.05 -0.49 -0.10
CA VAL A 443 -5.67 0.79 -0.45
C VAL A 443 -7.08 0.86 0.12
N LEU A 444 -7.36 1.87 0.94
CA LEU A 444 -8.68 2.05 1.54
C LEU A 444 -9.56 2.88 0.62
N MET A 445 -10.76 2.40 0.30
CA MET A 445 -11.66 3.07 -0.64
C MET A 445 -13.07 3.19 -0.07
N TYR A 446 -13.50 4.43 0.14
CA TYR A 446 -14.78 4.79 0.73
C TYR A 446 -15.78 5.22 -0.34
N HIS A 447 -16.94 4.57 -0.38
CA HIS A 447 -18.09 5.01 -1.17
C HIS A 447 -18.87 6.09 -0.41
N GLN A 448 -18.97 7.27 -1.00
CA GLN A 448 -19.77 8.39 -0.50
C GLN A 448 -21.03 8.55 -1.36
N ARG A 449 -22.21 8.56 -0.73
CA ARG A 449 -23.46 8.81 -1.44
C ARG A 449 -23.50 10.26 -1.88
N ASP A 450 -23.85 10.45 -3.14
CA ASP A 450 -24.04 11.77 -3.72
C ASP A 450 -25.15 11.75 -4.78
N GLY A 451 -25.67 12.91 -5.15
CA GLY A 451 -26.70 13.03 -6.21
C GLY A 451 -28.12 12.59 -5.82
N PHE A 452 -28.42 12.37 -4.53
CA PHE A 452 -29.79 12.20 -4.01
C PHE A 452 -29.90 12.52 -2.52
N GLU A 453 -31.13 12.78 -2.06
CA GLU A 453 -31.42 12.95 -0.63
C GLU A 453 -31.25 11.62 0.13
N SER A 454 -30.33 11.59 1.08
CA SER A 454 -30.08 10.42 1.93
C SER A 454 -30.39 10.72 3.39
N LYS A 455 -31.09 9.79 4.05
CA LYS A 455 -31.25 9.81 5.53
C LYS A 455 -29.97 9.41 6.26
N LEU A 456 -28.94 8.95 5.54
CA LEU A 456 -27.65 8.55 6.10
C LEU A 456 -26.68 9.73 6.08
N SER A 457 -25.96 9.93 7.18
CA SER A 457 -24.91 10.92 7.33
C SER A 457 -23.54 10.28 7.17
N HIS A 458 -22.68 10.89 6.36
CA HIS A 458 -21.28 10.50 6.18
C HIS A 458 -20.35 11.10 7.25
N ALA A 459 -20.83 11.98 8.14
CA ALA A 459 -20.00 12.77 9.06
C ALA A 459 -19.05 11.92 9.93
N ASN A 460 -19.54 10.81 10.50
CA ASN A 460 -18.70 9.91 11.31
C ASN A 460 -17.61 9.23 10.48
N ALA A 461 -17.93 8.82 9.25
CA ALA A 461 -16.96 8.20 8.36
C ALA A 461 -15.90 9.21 7.91
N ILE A 462 -16.30 10.43 7.55
CA ILE A 462 -15.37 11.50 7.16
C ILE A 462 -14.43 11.86 8.32
N ARG A 463 -14.95 12.03 9.55
CA ARG A 463 -14.12 12.22 10.76
C ARG A 463 -13.04 11.13 10.90
N PHE A 464 -13.42 9.87 10.67
CA PHE A 464 -12.47 8.77 10.78
C PHE A 464 -11.46 8.79 9.62
N ILE A 465 -11.91 9.06 8.39
CA ILE A 465 -11.03 9.17 7.23
C ILE A 465 -10.00 10.28 7.40
N GLU A 466 -10.38 11.43 7.96
CA GLU A 466 -9.45 12.51 8.30
C GLU A 466 -8.39 12.02 9.30
N LYS A 467 -8.80 11.30 10.35
CA LYS A 467 -7.87 10.71 11.31
C LYS A 467 -6.91 9.69 10.68
N LEU A 468 -7.40 8.89 9.74
CA LEU A 468 -6.55 7.94 9.00
C LEU A 468 -5.50 8.68 8.16
N ARG A 469 -5.90 9.77 7.48
CA ARG A 469 -4.99 10.61 6.69
C ARG A 469 -3.97 11.33 7.54
N GLU A 470 -4.34 11.84 8.72
CA GLU A 470 -3.40 12.40 9.70
C GLU A 470 -2.33 11.38 10.12
N ASN A 471 -2.72 10.10 10.25
CA ASN A 471 -1.81 9.01 10.56
C ASN A 471 -1.10 8.45 9.30
N GLY A 472 -1.16 9.14 8.16
CA GLY A 472 -0.45 8.78 6.92
C GLY A 472 -1.10 7.68 6.08
N LYS A 473 -2.30 7.19 6.43
CA LYS A 473 -3.01 6.18 5.64
C LYS A 473 -3.75 6.81 4.45
N GLN A 474 -3.58 6.22 3.27
CA GLN A 474 -4.33 6.61 2.09
C GLN A 474 -5.78 6.13 2.16
N VAL A 475 -6.72 7.07 2.01
CA VAL A 475 -8.14 6.74 1.81
C VAL A 475 -8.67 7.50 0.60
N VAL A 476 -9.12 6.75 -0.39
CA VAL A 476 -9.76 7.25 -1.61
C VAL A 476 -11.25 7.36 -1.38
N ILE A 477 -11.83 8.53 -1.62
CA ILE A 477 -13.27 8.74 -1.51
C ILE A 477 -13.82 8.81 -2.93
N VAL A 478 -14.78 7.93 -3.25
CA VAL A 478 -15.50 7.94 -4.52
C VAL A 478 -16.94 8.33 -4.25
N LYS A 479 -17.37 9.47 -4.78
CA LYS A 479 -18.76 9.91 -4.70
C LYS A 479 -19.57 9.25 -5.81
N SER A 480 -20.74 8.73 -5.49
CA SER A 480 -21.59 8.07 -6.49
C SER A 480 -23.06 8.03 -6.10
N ASN A 481 -23.92 8.03 -7.12
CA ASN A 481 -25.37 7.86 -7.00
C ASN A 481 -25.86 6.44 -7.40
N HIS A 482 -24.96 5.47 -7.63
CA HIS A 482 -25.30 4.15 -8.21
C HIS A 482 -26.33 3.33 -7.43
N GLU A 483 -26.56 3.64 -6.15
CA GLU A 483 -27.64 3.05 -5.37
C GLU A 483 -29.05 3.35 -5.91
N GLN A 484 -29.18 4.34 -6.82
CA GLN A 484 -30.43 4.68 -7.48
C GLN A 484 -30.86 3.69 -8.57
N ILE A 485 -29.97 2.83 -9.09
CA ILE A 485 -30.32 1.82 -10.12
C ILE A 485 -31.52 0.97 -9.69
N ARG A 486 -31.64 0.72 -8.39
CA ARG A 486 -32.78 0.01 -7.77
C ARG A 486 -34.15 0.65 -8.04
N LEU A 487 -34.21 1.96 -8.23
CA LEU A 487 -35.45 2.70 -8.49
C LEU A 487 -36.06 2.28 -9.83
N ASP A 488 -35.23 1.97 -10.82
CA ASP A 488 -35.68 1.50 -12.15
C ASP A 488 -36.35 0.12 -12.09
N HIS A 489 -36.17 -0.57 -10.96
CA HIS A 489 -36.78 -1.87 -10.67
C HIS A 489 -37.80 -1.81 -9.51
N GLY A 490 -38.34 -0.62 -9.21
CA GLY A 490 -39.38 -0.43 -8.20
C GLY A 490 -38.93 -0.69 -6.76
N LYS A 491 -37.63 -0.64 -6.49
CA LYS A 491 -37.05 -0.80 -5.14
C LYS A 491 -36.58 0.55 -4.59
N SER A 492 -36.53 0.68 -3.27
CA SER A 492 -35.90 1.85 -2.64
C SER A 492 -34.39 1.89 -2.92
N VAL A 493 -33.82 3.10 -2.83
CA VAL A 493 -32.38 3.33 -2.94
C VAL A 493 -31.57 2.39 -2.02
N GLY A 494 -30.51 1.82 -2.56
CA GLY A 494 -29.61 0.88 -1.89
C GLY A 494 -28.68 0.19 -2.89
N PHE A 495 -27.81 -0.70 -2.43
CA PHE A 495 -26.99 -1.52 -3.34
C PHE A 495 -27.84 -2.61 -4.02
N SER A 496 -27.63 -2.82 -5.31
CA SER A 496 -28.31 -3.85 -6.11
C SER A 496 -27.88 -5.27 -5.70
N THR A 497 -26.59 -5.42 -5.40
CA THR A 497 -25.96 -6.60 -4.81
C THR A 497 -25.00 -6.18 -3.69
N ASP A 498 -24.51 -7.13 -2.90
CA ASP A 498 -23.46 -6.84 -1.90
C ASP A 498 -22.22 -6.23 -2.56
N PHE A 499 -21.85 -6.73 -3.75
CA PHE A 499 -20.70 -6.27 -4.52
C PHE A 499 -20.90 -4.93 -5.23
N ALA A 500 -22.15 -4.50 -5.44
CA ALA A 500 -22.40 -3.12 -5.89
C ALA A 500 -21.82 -2.10 -4.90
N GLY A 501 -21.80 -2.43 -3.59
CA GLY A 501 -21.14 -1.63 -2.56
C GLY A 501 -19.61 -1.61 -2.62
N ALA A 502 -18.98 -2.38 -3.52
CA ALA A 502 -17.55 -2.41 -3.78
C ALA A 502 -17.20 -2.08 -5.25
N VAL A 503 -18.17 -1.64 -6.07
CA VAL A 503 -17.94 -1.31 -7.47
C VAL A 503 -16.91 -0.18 -7.63
N HIS A 504 -16.87 0.79 -6.72
CA HIS A 504 -15.82 1.81 -6.73
C HIS A 504 -14.41 1.22 -6.57
N VAL A 505 -14.26 0.12 -5.82
CA VAL A 505 -12.98 -0.60 -5.70
C VAL A 505 -12.64 -1.32 -6.99
N ILE A 506 -13.63 -1.97 -7.61
CA ILE A 506 -13.49 -2.64 -8.89
C ILE A 506 -13.05 -1.64 -9.98
N LEU A 507 -13.75 -0.51 -10.11
CA LEU A 507 -13.44 0.53 -11.10
C LEU A 507 -12.05 1.14 -10.93
N LEU A 508 -11.52 1.12 -9.70
CA LEU A 508 -10.18 1.59 -9.38
C LEU A 508 -9.11 0.51 -9.50
N ALA A 509 -9.45 -0.71 -9.94
CA ALA A 509 -8.52 -1.83 -9.97
C ALA A 509 -7.27 -1.58 -10.81
N ASP A 510 -7.37 -0.98 -11.99
CA ASP A 510 -6.20 -0.78 -12.86
C ASP A 510 -5.35 0.42 -12.46
N TYR A 511 -5.99 1.53 -12.09
CA TYR A 511 -5.33 2.69 -11.49
C TYR A 511 -4.59 2.31 -10.19
N PHE A 512 -5.27 1.41 -9.48
CA PHE A 512 -4.90 0.56 -8.38
C PHE A 512 -3.74 -0.42 -8.52
N GLU A 513 -3.49 -0.96 -9.71
CA GLU A 513 -2.83 -2.28 -9.86
C GLU A 513 -3.33 -3.34 -8.85
N LEU A 514 -4.64 -3.38 -8.58
CA LEU A 514 -5.22 -4.32 -7.62
C LEU A 514 -5.15 -5.75 -8.17
N GLY A 515 -4.62 -6.65 -7.35
CA GLY A 515 -4.71 -8.11 -7.54
C GLY A 515 -5.80 -8.76 -6.70
N SER A 516 -6.40 -8.00 -5.78
CA SER A 516 -7.46 -8.50 -4.89
C SER A 516 -8.37 -7.38 -4.38
N ILE A 517 -9.60 -7.76 -4.05
CA ILE A 517 -10.62 -6.88 -3.46
C ILE A 517 -11.04 -7.46 -2.11
N ALA A 518 -10.85 -6.69 -1.07
CA ALA A 518 -11.27 -7.00 0.28
C ALA A 518 -12.60 -6.31 0.64
N MET A 519 -13.43 -7.01 1.40
CA MET A 519 -14.66 -6.47 1.97
C MET A 519 -14.86 -6.92 3.41
N GLY A 520 -15.57 -6.11 4.20
CA GLY A 520 -15.98 -6.47 5.55
C GLY A 520 -17.15 -7.44 5.54
N MET A 521 -16.92 -8.66 5.99
CA MET A 521 -17.95 -9.66 6.23
C MET A 521 -17.57 -10.47 7.46
N PRO A 522 -18.30 -10.36 8.58
CA PRO A 522 -18.01 -11.12 9.79
C PRO A 522 -18.55 -12.55 9.71
N LEU A 523 -18.14 -13.38 10.66
CA LEU A 523 -18.57 -14.79 10.83
C LEU A 523 -20.09 -14.95 10.82
N GLU A 524 -20.83 -14.00 11.40
CA GLU A 524 -22.29 -13.97 11.47
C GLU A 524 -22.99 -13.86 10.11
N ASN A 525 -22.26 -13.49 9.05
CA ASN A 525 -22.79 -13.44 7.69
C ASN A 525 -22.13 -14.53 6.82
N ALA A 526 -20.88 -14.90 7.12
CA ALA A 526 -20.16 -15.93 6.39
C ALA A 526 -20.63 -17.34 6.79
N TYR A 527 -20.31 -17.80 7.99
CA TYR A 527 -20.58 -19.17 8.46
C TYR A 527 -21.92 -19.34 9.19
N LEU A 528 -22.58 -18.23 9.52
CA LEU A 528 -23.94 -18.24 10.05
C LEU A 528 -24.89 -17.53 9.08
N PHE A 529 -25.76 -18.24 8.36
CA PHE A 529 -26.73 -17.62 7.46
C PHE A 529 -27.69 -16.71 8.26
N HIS A 530 -27.55 -15.39 8.07
CA HIS A 530 -28.21 -14.35 8.87
C HIS A 530 -28.02 -14.50 10.39
N GLY A 531 -26.92 -15.12 10.83
CA GLY A 531 -26.54 -15.29 12.23
C GLY A 531 -27.35 -16.31 13.04
N HIS A 532 -28.15 -17.18 12.41
CA HIS A 532 -28.98 -18.17 13.14
C HIS A 532 -28.80 -19.62 12.67
N LYS A 533 -28.20 -19.84 11.50
CA LYS A 533 -28.02 -21.17 10.91
C LYS A 533 -26.61 -21.39 10.38
N GLY A 534 -25.95 -22.45 10.82
CA GLY A 534 -24.62 -22.85 10.37
C GLY A 534 -24.57 -23.18 8.89
N ARG A 535 -23.47 -22.82 8.23
CA ARG A 535 -23.16 -23.24 6.86
C ARG A 535 -21.66 -23.28 6.62
N ASP A 536 -21.24 -24.18 5.74
CA ASP A 536 -19.91 -24.11 5.15
C ASP A 536 -19.88 -22.97 4.11
N PHE A 537 -19.22 -21.87 4.47
CA PHE A 537 -19.12 -20.71 3.59
C PHE A 537 -18.24 -20.99 2.36
N ASN A 538 -17.20 -21.80 2.50
CA ASN A 538 -16.23 -22.14 1.45
C ASN A 538 -16.94 -22.89 0.31
N LEU A 539 -17.96 -23.68 0.66
CA LEU A 539 -18.77 -24.42 -0.31
C LEU A 539 -20.00 -23.67 -0.83
N SER A 540 -20.29 -22.48 -0.27
CA SER A 540 -21.49 -21.71 -0.62
C SER A 540 -21.50 -21.26 -2.08
N SER A 541 -22.69 -21.23 -2.69
CA SER A 541 -22.88 -20.68 -4.03
C SER A 541 -22.47 -19.20 -4.09
N TYR A 542 -22.71 -18.46 -3.01
CA TYR A 542 -22.29 -17.08 -2.87
C TYR A 542 -20.77 -16.94 -3.08
N TRP A 543 -19.96 -17.67 -2.32
CA TRP A 543 -18.50 -17.61 -2.46
C TRP A 543 -18.08 -18.02 -3.88
N LYS A 544 -18.44 -19.24 -4.30
CA LYS A 544 -18.01 -19.83 -5.59
C LYS A 544 -18.36 -18.96 -6.80
N THR A 545 -19.56 -18.37 -6.83
CA THR A 545 -19.97 -17.52 -7.95
C THR A 545 -19.18 -16.22 -8.00
N HIS A 546 -19.08 -15.50 -6.89
CA HIS A 546 -18.47 -14.16 -6.89
C HIS A 546 -16.94 -14.23 -6.95
N SER A 547 -16.32 -15.18 -6.24
CA SER A 547 -14.88 -15.38 -6.31
C SER A 547 -14.45 -15.76 -7.73
N SER A 548 -15.17 -16.67 -8.40
CA SER A 548 -14.84 -17.07 -9.77
C SER A 548 -14.98 -15.93 -10.79
N ILE A 549 -16.00 -15.06 -10.65
CA ILE A 549 -16.17 -13.90 -11.54
C ILE A 549 -14.99 -12.93 -11.37
N LEU A 550 -14.61 -12.61 -10.13
CA LEU A 550 -13.52 -11.68 -9.85
C LEU A 550 -12.16 -12.28 -10.23
N GLU A 551 -11.92 -13.55 -9.91
CA GLU A 551 -10.67 -14.27 -10.22
C GLU A 551 -10.41 -14.29 -11.73
N LYS A 552 -11.45 -14.53 -12.53
CA LYS A 552 -11.37 -14.44 -14.00
C LYS A 552 -10.92 -13.06 -14.49
N ALA A 553 -11.23 -11.98 -13.77
CA ALA A 553 -10.74 -10.63 -14.07
C ALA A 553 -9.39 -10.30 -13.40
N GLY A 554 -8.69 -11.29 -12.85
CA GLY A 554 -7.42 -11.10 -12.14
C GLY A 554 -7.59 -10.38 -10.79
N LEU A 555 -8.71 -10.60 -10.10
CA LEU A 555 -8.99 -10.03 -8.78
C LEU A 555 -9.40 -11.13 -7.81
N ASP A 556 -8.57 -11.44 -6.82
CA ASP A 556 -8.99 -12.35 -5.77
C ASP A 556 -10.03 -11.67 -4.86
N LEU A 557 -11.08 -12.41 -4.51
CA LEU A 557 -12.03 -11.97 -3.49
C LEU A 557 -11.48 -12.29 -2.10
N VAL A 558 -11.45 -11.30 -1.21
CA VAL A 558 -10.91 -11.45 0.15
C VAL A 558 -11.93 -10.99 1.18
N PHE A 559 -12.19 -11.81 2.21
CA PHE A 559 -12.95 -11.42 3.38
C PHE A 559 -12.10 -11.61 4.64
N PRO A 560 -11.29 -10.61 5.03
CA PRO A 560 -10.29 -10.77 6.11
C PRO A 560 -10.89 -11.13 7.48
N THR A 561 -12.19 -10.90 7.66
CA THR A 561 -12.90 -11.14 8.92
C THR A 561 -13.96 -12.25 8.82
N SER A 562 -14.03 -13.02 7.73
CA SER A 562 -15.14 -13.99 7.55
C SER A 562 -15.14 -15.12 8.57
N GLY A 563 -14.00 -15.46 9.16
CA GLY A 563 -13.91 -16.38 10.30
C GLY A 563 -13.99 -15.70 11.67
N ALA A 564 -13.99 -14.37 11.72
CA ALA A 564 -14.02 -13.59 12.97
C ALA A 564 -15.42 -13.03 13.22
N SER A 565 -15.95 -13.24 14.43
CA SER A 565 -17.24 -12.65 14.81
C SER A 565 -17.15 -11.14 14.97
N GLU A 566 -18.30 -10.48 15.08
CA GLU A 566 -18.33 -9.05 15.39
C GLU A 566 -17.67 -8.72 16.74
N ILE A 567 -17.60 -9.67 17.69
CA ILE A 567 -16.85 -9.51 18.95
C ILE A 567 -15.37 -9.40 18.67
N ILE A 568 -14.85 -10.33 17.88
CA ILE A 568 -13.43 -10.38 17.54
C ILE A 568 -13.08 -9.14 16.73
N ASN A 569 -13.93 -8.73 15.78
CA ASN A 569 -13.75 -7.48 15.05
C ASN A 569 -13.71 -6.27 15.98
N GLN A 570 -14.57 -6.22 16.99
CA GLN A 570 -14.54 -5.16 18.01
C GLN A 570 -13.24 -5.22 18.83
N ARG A 571 -12.79 -6.41 19.27
CA ARG A 571 -11.50 -6.58 19.97
C ARG A 571 -10.32 -6.12 19.11
N ILE A 572 -10.31 -6.43 17.82
CA ILE A 572 -9.27 -5.97 16.88
C ILE A 572 -9.22 -4.45 16.88
N VAL A 573 -10.38 -3.80 16.75
CA VAL A 573 -10.50 -2.34 16.72
C VAL A 573 -10.14 -1.72 18.08
N ASP A 574 -10.55 -2.32 19.19
CA ASP A 574 -10.26 -1.84 20.55
C ASP A 574 -8.77 -1.92 20.89
N ASN A 575 -8.02 -2.83 20.24
CA ASN A 575 -6.56 -2.92 20.34
C ASN A 575 -5.81 -2.03 19.33
N SER A 576 -6.52 -1.24 18.53
CA SER A 576 -5.95 -0.28 17.57
C SER A 576 -6.08 1.17 18.07
N ASP A 577 -5.38 2.10 17.42
CA ASP A 577 -5.49 3.54 17.69
C ASP A 577 -6.84 4.15 17.26
N TYR A 578 -7.78 3.33 16.75
CA TYR A 578 -8.98 3.78 16.05
C TYR A 578 -10.30 3.44 16.74
N ALA A 579 -10.27 2.92 17.98
CA ALA A 579 -11.46 2.52 18.73
C ALA A 579 -12.53 3.63 18.81
N ASP A 580 -12.11 4.86 19.10
CA ASP A 580 -13.00 6.04 19.22
C ASP A 580 -13.51 6.59 17.87
N TYR A 581 -13.08 6.01 16.76
CA TYR A 581 -13.40 6.48 15.40
C TYR A 581 -14.21 5.46 14.60
N ALA A 582 -13.97 4.15 14.81
CA ALA A 582 -14.64 3.07 14.09
C ALA A 582 -16.15 2.92 14.40
N GLU A 583 -16.69 3.70 15.33
CA GLU A 583 -18.13 3.79 15.60
C GLU A 583 -18.88 4.65 14.56
N SER A 584 -18.94 4.21 13.30
CA SER A 584 -19.68 4.90 12.22
C SER A 584 -21.20 4.70 12.28
N CYS A 585 -21.86 5.36 13.23
CA CYS A 585 -23.32 5.45 13.17
C CYS A 585 -23.76 6.37 12.03
N LEU A 586 -24.21 5.80 10.91
CA LEU A 586 -24.74 6.56 9.76
C LEU A 586 -26.06 7.29 10.05
N ARG A 587 -26.70 7.04 11.20
CA ARG A 587 -27.94 7.73 11.61
C ARG A 587 -27.70 8.89 12.57
N SER A 588 -26.47 9.09 13.03
CA SER A 588 -26.11 10.28 13.80
C SER A 588 -25.81 11.44 12.86
N LYS A 589 -26.41 12.60 13.12
CA LYS A 589 -26.06 13.84 12.43
C LYS A 589 -24.83 14.53 13.05
N GLU A 590 -24.48 14.15 14.28
CA GLU A 590 -23.35 14.70 15.02
C GLU A 590 -22.16 13.73 14.96
N ALA A 591 -21.00 14.25 14.54
CA ALA A 591 -19.76 13.48 14.48
C ALA A 591 -19.32 13.03 15.88
N GLY A 592 -18.82 11.80 16.00
CA GLY A 592 -18.46 11.16 17.26
C GLY A 592 -19.65 10.65 18.09
N LYS A 593 -20.90 10.80 17.61
CA LYS A 593 -22.08 10.31 18.33
C LYS A 593 -22.75 9.14 17.61
N VAL A 594 -23.46 8.33 18.39
CA VAL A 594 -24.32 7.23 17.92
C VAL A 594 -25.78 7.56 18.16
N CYS A 595 -26.70 7.01 17.35
CA CYS A 595 -28.13 7.32 17.50
C CYS A 595 -28.77 6.72 18.77
N GLY A 596 -28.15 5.68 19.36
CA GLY A 596 -28.59 5.02 20.60
C GLY A 596 -29.92 4.27 20.53
N LYS A 597 -30.70 4.44 19.45
CA LYS A 597 -32.10 4.01 19.36
C LYS A 597 -32.36 2.89 18.35
N CYS A 598 -31.37 2.52 17.54
CA CYS A 598 -31.52 1.47 16.52
C CYS A 598 -31.04 0.11 17.04
N TRP A 599 -31.49 -0.98 16.39
CA TRP A 599 -31.11 -2.34 16.76
C TRP A 599 -29.58 -2.59 16.74
N LYS A 600 -28.83 -1.92 15.87
CA LYS A 600 -27.36 -1.99 15.86
C LYS A 600 -26.73 -1.36 17.10
N CYS A 601 -27.25 -0.21 17.56
CA CYS A 601 -26.80 0.44 18.79
C CYS A 601 -27.20 -0.39 20.02
N PHE A 602 -28.42 -0.93 20.03
CA PHE A 602 -28.88 -1.87 21.06
C PHE A 602 -27.87 -3.00 21.22
N ARG A 603 -27.63 -3.78 20.16
CA ARG A 603 -26.72 -4.92 20.23
C ARG A 603 -25.33 -4.50 20.72
N LYS A 604 -24.71 -3.47 20.12
CA LYS A 604 -23.37 -3.00 20.53
C LYS A 604 -23.31 -2.56 22.00
N ASN A 605 -24.32 -1.86 22.50
CA ASN A 605 -24.36 -1.43 23.90
C ASN A 605 -24.61 -2.61 24.84
N SER A 606 -25.47 -3.55 24.46
CA SER A 606 -25.72 -4.80 25.19
C SER A 606 -24.43 -5.63 25.32
N MET A 607 -23.62 -5.71 24.26
CA MET A 607 -22.29 -6.36 24.31
C MET A 607 -21.35 -5.73 25.34
N LYS A 608 -21.44 -4.41 25.53
CA LYS A 608 -20.66 -3.67 26.54
C LYS A 608 -21.28 -3.75 27.94
N GLY A 609 -22.36 -4.51 28.12
CA GLY A 609 -23.11 -4.63 29.38
C GLY A 609 -23.78 -3.33 29.84
N LYS A 610 -23.97 -2.36 28.94
CA LYS A 610 -24.60 -1.08 29.26
C LYS A 610 -26.11 -1.24 29.27
N GLU A 611 -26.78 -0.52 30.16
CA GLU A 611 -28.24 -0.40 30.11
C GLU A 611 -28.69 0.19 28.78
N VAL A 612 -29.70 -0.44 28.18
CA VAL A 612 -30.28 -0.04 26.89
C VAL A 612 -31.76 0.25 27.00
N GLN A 613 -32.24 1.27 26.30
CA GLN A 613 -33.67 1.53 26.21
C GLN A 613 -34.29 0.65 25.12
N ILE A 614 -35.16 -0.30 25.52
CA ILE A 614 -35.82 -1.24 24.61
C ILE A 614 -37.18 -0.66 24.21
N GLN A 615 -37.19 0.14 23.14
CA GLN A 615 -38.40 0.79 22.61
C GLN A 615 -38.33 0.99 21.09
N GLY A 616 -39.47 1.03 20.41
CA GLY A 616 -39.58 1.38 19.00
C GLY A 616 -38.94 0.34 18.07
N GLU A 617 -37.90 0.72 17.31
CA GLU A 617 -37.23 -0.18 16.35
C GLU A 617 -36.63 -1.42 17.02
N ILE A 618 -36.21 -1.31 18.29
CA ILE A 618 -35.61 -2.42 19.03
C ILE A 618 -36.67 -3.48 19.38
N GLU A 619 -37.88 -3.06 19.73
CA GLU A 619 -39.00 -3.98 20.00
C GLU A 619 -39.37 -4.73 18.71
N ILE A 620 -39.58 -3.99 17.62
CA ILE A 620 -39.86 -4.56 16.29
C ILE A 620 -38.74 -5.52 15.84
N PHE A 621 -37.49 -5.24 16.21
CA PHE A 621 -36.35 -6.11 15.92
C PHE A 621 -36.39 -7.42 16.73
N LEU A 622 -36.67 -7.34 18.03
CA LEU A 622 -36.76 -8.50 18.92
C LEU A 622 -37.99 -9.39 18.66
N GLU A 623 -39.04 -8.84 18.04
CA GLU A 623 -40.24 -9.58 17.64
C GLU A 623 -40.07 -10.39 16.34
N LYS A 624 -39.01 -10.16 15.55
CA LYS A 624 -38.85 -10.83 14.26
C LYS A 624 -38.35 -12.27 14.39
N LYS A 625 -38.97 -13.18 13.63
CA LYS A 625 -38.51 -14.56 13.39
C LYS A 625 -38.15 -14.73 11.90
N PRO A 626 -36.93 -15.20 11.55
CA PRO A 626 -35.79 -15.41 12.43
C PRO A 626 -35.24 -14.08 12.97
N LEU A 627 -34.68 -14.12 14.18
CA LEU A 627 -33.99 -12.97 14.77
C LEU A 627 -32.77 -12.63 13.91
N LYS A 628 -32.64 -11.37 13.49
CA LYS A 628 -31.53 -10.97 12.64
C LYS A 628 -30.23 -10.96 13.45
N GLN A 629 -29.20 -11.65 12.94
CA GLN A 629 -27.92 -11.84 13.64
C GLN A 629 -28.13 -12.47 15.03
N ALA A 630 -28.94 -13.54 15.07
CA ALA A 630 -29.48 -14.12 16.31
C ALA A 630 -28.42 -14.46 17.35
N ILE A 631 -27.40 -15.26 17.01
CA ILE A 631 -26.38 -15.74 17.96
C ILE A 631 -25.68 -14.56 18.65
N SER A 632 -25.16 -13.60 17.89
CA SER A 632 -24.48 -12.43 18.47
C SER A 632 -25.43 -11.49 19.20
N THR A 633 -26.72 -11.49 18.85
CA THR A 633 -27.74 -10.74 19.59
C THR A 633 -28.05 -11.39 20.93
N LEU A 634 -28.20 -12.72 20.96
CA LEU A 634 -28.46 -13.49 22.18
C LEU A 634 -27.27 -13.42 23.13
N TYR A 635 -26.05 -13.59 22.60
CA TYR A 635 -24.81 -13.37 23.33
C TYR A 635 -24.70 -11.94 23.88
N ALA A 636 -25.18 -10.92 23.15
CA ALA A 636 -25.24 -9.55 23.64
C ALA A 636 -26.26 -9.38 24.79
N ILE A 637 -27.43 -10.00 24.66
CA ILE A 637 -28.48 -9.94 25.67
C ILE A 637 -28.02 -10.59 26.98
N GLN A 638 -27.26 -11.69 26.93
CA GLN A 638 -26.68 -12.36 28.11
C GLN A 638 -25.75 -11.45 28.94
N ARG A 639 -25.29 -10.33 28.37
CA ARG A 639 -24.41 -9.35 29.05
C ARG A 639 -25.17 -8.15 29.64
N LEU A 640 -26.47 -8.03 29.37
CA LEU A 640 -27.28 -6.98 29.96
C LEU A 640 -27.50 -7.19 31.46
N PRO A 641 -27.85 -6.14 32.22
CA PRO A 641 -28.28 -6.30 33.61
C PRO A 641 -29.45 -7.29 33.74
N GLN A 642 -29.48 -8.06 34.83
CA GLN A 642 -30.45 -9.14 35.02
C GLN A 642 -31.91 -8.68 34.90
N GLU A 643 -32.22 -7.47 35.33
CA GLU A 643 -33.56 -6.88 35.20
C GLU A 643 -33.98 -6.73 33.72
N GLN A 644 -33.07 -6.30 32.85
CA GLN A 644 -33.33 -6.16 31.42
C GLN A 644 -33.43 -7.51 30.72
N GLN A 645 -32.63 -8.49 31.14
CA GLN A 645 -32.77 -9.86 30.66
C GLN A 645 -34.14 -10.45 31.01
N ASN A 646 -34.60 -10.25 32.26
CA ASN A 646 -35.92 -10.68 32.70
C ASN A 646 -37.04 -9.99 31.91
N PHE A 647 -36.92 -8.67 31.67
CA PHE A 647 -37.86 -7.92 30.85
C PHE A 647 -37.95 -8.48 29.42
N ILE A 648 -36.81 -8.75 28.77
CA ILE A 648 -36.78 -9.34 27.42
C ILE A 648 -37.44 -10.72 27.43
N ARG A 649 -37.12 -11.56 28.41
CA ARG A 649 -37.69 -12.91 28.53
C ARG A 649 -39.21 -12.90 28.67
N THR A 650 -39.75 -11.96 29.45
CA THR A 650 -41.21 -11.82 29.62
C THR A 650 -41.89 -11.23 28.40
N LYS A 651 -41.30 -10.20 27.78
CA LYS A 651 -41.92 -9.46 26.68
C LYS A 651 -41.78 -10.14 25.31
N PHE A 652 -40.67 -10.84 25.09
CA PHE A 652 -40.33 -11.49 23.82
C PHE A 652 -40.05 -12.99 24.07
N PRO A 653 -41.09 -13.81 24.27
CA PRO A 653 -40.95 -15.19 24.75
C PRO A 653 -40.11 -16.08 23.81
N ASP A 654 -40.14 -15.83 22.50
CA ASP A 654 -39.33 -16.59 21.54
C ASP A 654 -37.84 -16.29 21.65
N VAL A 655 -37.48 -15.03 21.92
CA VAL A 655 -36.09 -14.67 22.28
C VAL A 655 -35.75 -15.30 23.63
N GLY A 656 -36.66 -15.23 24.60
CA GLY A 656 -36.51 -15.78 25.94
C GLY A 656 -36.18 -17.27 25.98
N LYS A 657 -36.72 -18.08 25.06
CA LYS A 657 -36.41 -19.52 24.92
C LYS A 657 -34.96 -19.79 24.50
N LEU A 658 -34.38 -18.87 23.72
CA LEU A 658 -33.04 -19.01 23.17
C LEU A 658 -31.97 -18.38 24.08
N MET A 659 -32.35 -17.53 25.04
CA MET A 659 -31.39 -16.78 25.88
C MET A 659 -30.46 -17.66 26.73
N ASP A 660 -30.82 -18.90 27.03
CA ASP A 660 -30.03 -19.81 27.87
C ASP A 660 -29.03 -20.67 27.07
N GLY A 661 -28.95 -20.48 25.74
CA GLY A 661 -27.97 -21.20 24.91
C GLY A 661 -26.53 -20.78 25.18
N ASP A 662 -25.59 -21.72 24.99
CA ASP A 662 -24.16 -21.39 24.98
C ASP A 662 -23.78 -20.78 23.63
N TYR A 663 -23.38 -19.51 23.67
CA TYR A 663 -22.93 -18.74 22.51
C TYR A 663 -21.48 -18.32 22.65
N THR A 664 -20.69 -18.91 23.53
CA THR A 664 -19.30 -18.48 23.78
C THR A 664 -18.35 -18.79 22.63
N MET A 665 -18.69 -19.73 21.73
CA MET A 665 -17.85 -20.09 20.59
C MET A 665 -17.54 -18.90 19.67
N ILE A 666 -18.42 -17.90 19.56
CA ILE A 666 -18.16 -16.70 18.75
C ILE A 666 -17.06 -15.79 19.33
N GLU A 667 -16.49 -16.09 20.49
CA GLU A 667 -15.29 -15.43 21.01
C GLU A 667 -13.99 -15.95 20.38
N ARG A 668 -14.06 -17.08 19.66
CA ARG A 668 -12.98 -17.74 18.93
C ARG A 668 -13.24 -17.62 17.43
N TYR A 669 -12.19 -17.62 16.61
CA TYR A 669 -12.36 -17.50 15.16
C TYR A 669 -12.42 -18.87 14.48
N ASN A 670 -13.25 -19.04 13.44
CA ASN A 670 -13.29 -20.29 12.66
C ASN A 670 -12.07 -20.35 11.73
N PRO A 671 -11.10 -21.26 11.90
CA PRO A 671 -9.86 -21.28 11.12
C PRO A 671 -10.05 -21.58 9.62
N ALA A 672 -11.15 -22.23 9.22
CA ALA A 672 -11.41 -22.61 7.83
C ALA A 672 -11.49 -21.42 6.86
N PHE A 673 -11.67 -20.20 7.37
CA PHE A 673 -11.70 -19.00 6.54
C PHE A 673 -10.32 -18.62 5.99
N LEU A 674 -9.23 -19.04 6.64
CA LEU A 674 -7.87 -18.72 6.21
C LEU A 674 -7.55 -19.35 4.84
N ASP A 675 -8.19 -20.47 4.51
CA ASP A 675 -8.08 -21.11 3.20
C ASP A 675 -8.68 -20.26 2.07
N LEU A 676 -9.60 -19.33 2.41
CA LEU A 676 -10.18 -18.38 1.47
C LEU A 676 -9.32 -17.12 1.29
N ILE A 677 -8.30 -16.93 2.12
CA ILE A 677 -7.36 -15.82 2.01
C ILE A 677 -6.26 -16.22 1.03
N PRO A 678 -5.94 -15.39 0.02
CA PRO A 678 -4.82 -15.65 -0.89
C PRO A 678 -3.50 -15.86 -0.15
N ASP A 679 -2.64 -16.74 -0.67
CA ASP A 679 -1.36 -17.10 -0.04
C ASP A 679 -0.50 -15.88 0.32
N ALA A 680 -0.52 -14.85 -0.54
CA ALA A 680 0.20 -13.59 -0.34
C ALA A 680 -0.16 -12.86 0.98
N TYR A 681 -1.37 -13.06 1.50
CA TYR A 681 -1.87 -12.37 2.70
C TYR A 681 -2.12 -13.32 3.88
N ARG A 682 -2.27 -14.63 3.64
CA ARG A 682 -2.74 -15.61 4.63
C ARG A 682 -1.91 -15.60 5.91
N THR A 683 -0.58 -15.67 5.78
CA THR A 683 0.33 -15.70 6.95
C THR A 683 0.25 -14.40 7.75
N TYR A 684 0.14 -13.26 7.08
CA TYR A 684 0.03 -11.95 7.72
C TYR A 684 -1.28 -11.84 8.52
N VAL A 685 -2.41 -12.17 7.88
CA VAL A 685 -3.75 -12.15 8.50
C VAL A 685 -3.79 -13.10 9.70
N ALA A 686 -3.31 -14.34 9.54
CA ALA A 686 -3.30 -15.33 10.61
C ALA A 686 -2.46 -14.87 11.81
N LYS A 687 -1.25 -14.33 11.58
CA LYS A 687 -0.38 -13.82 12.66
C LYS A 687 -1.05 -12.68 13.43
N LYS A 688 -1.68 -11.73 12.74
CA LYS A 688 -2.40 -10.63 13.38
C LYS A 688 -3.59 -11.11 14.20
N LEU A 689 -4.39 -12.04 13.66
CA LEU A 689 -5.58 -12.56 14.32
C LEU A 689 -5.24 -13.40 15.56
N ASN A 690 -4.20 -14.24 15.49
CA ASN A 690 -3.73 -15.07 16.60
C ASN A 690 -3.28 -14.28 17.83
N ASN A 691 -2.88 -13.02 17.66
CA ASN A 691 -2.55 -12.15 18.79
C ASN A 691 -3.78 -11.62 19.53
N ILE A 692 -4.99 -11.83 18.98
CA ILE A 692 -6.23 -11.18 19.44
C ILE A 692 -7.30 -12.19 19.83
N ALA A 693 -7.43 -13.30 19.09
CA ALA A 693 -8.39 -14.36 19.36
C ALA A 693 -7.79 -15.73 19.04
N GLU A 694 -8.19 -16.73 19.82
CA GLU A 694 -7.81 -18.12 19.58
C GLU A 694 -8.68 -18.75 18.48
N PRO A 695 -8.16 -19.74 17.73
CA PRO A 695 -8.96 -20.51 16.80
C PRO A 695 -9.98 -21.40 17.52
N MET A 696 -11.14 -21.61 16.91
CA MET A 696 -12.10 -22.64 17.31
C MET A 696 -11.45 -24.02 17.25
N SER A 697 -11.78 -24.88 18.20
CA SER A 697 -11.51 -26.32 18.15
C SER A 697 -12.41 -27.03 17.14
N ASP A 698 -12.06 -28.24 16.73
CA ASP A 698 -12.84 -29.03 15.77
C ASP A 698 -14.30 -29.22 16.23
N SER A 699 -14.52 -29.45 17.53
CA SER A 699 -15.86 -29.61 18.12
C SER A 699 -16.67 -28.30 18.06
N GLU A 700 -16.03 -27.15 18.23
CA GLU A 700 -16.69 -25.85 18.13
C GLU A 700 -17.05 -25.53 16.68
N VAL A 701 -16.19 -25.90 15.71
CA VAL A 701 -16.48 -25.79 14.28
C VAL A 701 -17.66 -26.68 13.89
N GLU A 702 -17.70 -27.94 14.37
CA GLU A 702 -18.84 -28.83 14.13
C GLU A 702 -20.15 -28.23 14.67
N THR A 703 -20.10 -27.70 15.91
CA THR A 703 -21.25 -27.03 16.54
C THR A 703 -21.69 -25.79 15.75
N LEU A 704 -20.74 -24.98 15.28
CA LEU A 704 -21.02 -23.80 14.45
C LEU A 704 -21.73 -24.18 13.15
N LEU A 705 -21.34 -25.29 12.52
CA LEU A 705 -21.90 -25.73 11.25
C LEU A 705 -23.24 -26.44 11.41
N SER A 706 -23.51 -27.08 12.55
CA SER A 706 -24.76 -27.80 12.81
C SER A 706 -25.88 -26.94 13.40
N ILE A 707 -25.60 -25.72 13.85
CA ILE A 707 -26.59 -24.87 14.53
C ILE A 707 -27.73 -24.45 13.60
N ASP A 708 -28.97 -24.54 14.08
CA ASP A 708 -30.15 -23.94 13.45
C ASP A 708 -31.14 -23.52 14.54
N LEU A 709 -31.07 -22.26 14.96
CA LEU A 709 -31.85 -21.76 16.11
C LEU A 709 -33.36 -21.70 15.87
N PHE A 710 -33.80 -21.83 14.61
CA PHE A 710 -35.20 -21.69 14.22
C PHE A 710 -35.67 -22.85 13.33
N ALA A 711 -35.10 -24.04 13.52
CA ALA A 711 -35.49 -25.25 12.78
C ALA A 711 -36.94 -25.71 13.04
N ASP A 712 -37.52 -25.29 14.17
CA ASP A 712 -38.89 -25.58 14.62
C ASP A 712 -39.98 -24.64 14.05
#